data_AF-A0A0G2H1L7-F1
#
_entry.id   AF-A0A0G2H1L7-F1
#
_cell.length_a   1.000
_cell.length_b   1.000
_cell.length_c   1.000
_cell.angle_alpha   90.00
_cell.angle_beta   90.00
_cell.angle_gamma   90.00
#
_symmetry.space_group_name_H-M   'P 1'
#
loop_
_entity.id
_entity.type
_entity.pdbx_description
1 polymer ?
#
loop_
_entity_poly.entity_id
_entity_poly.type
_entity_poly.pdbx_seq_one_letter_code
_entity_poly.pdbx_strand_id
1 'polypeptide(L)'
;MSNPGDEGILVTTEISTEIRFDINELSQIPVDHSPWVLCLVPADHICREYSDWDCVESLPGISVLRETYDRKFFKVAVTESYIPWLKQHHFEFEIDRYYDWTRPTESEVNVYGKLIAGRKSEQRFLRIATEAIWCKSSPGLESFYRGVTPSELRIALELAILNHDILEAPTHVRTKFAQSLVVLRLKLLGDYSSPPVLRLLDKSESDLLDIFRKDYTDLFKPGSAFTNSTVEYHRIALIRCLVVDCGGKKDQEQCRFDWRHTPHDNLSYYGSLVDLAGSNVLRNFNSHAIPEQTSKSKACINENLRPLNVREWDAHLSACLPICRSSEHPNVPTKIINGLGIDQTDEIRFQRERLYYRRPLLKRADNDILVLLVWTSMIQDLCPRMISEWAVSDHGQTVYQRMLEEIQISRSPEQLALTLTALLCYLRLLPSPSKDVSQSINGCYLEDFNAAMDGHHLGNEMMVLERTLRSFEQAARENGHDPREFLPSILTIDCSVLECPERFLDEYWVTPAFVENKNPAPHIRNRNVKFGSTEAISDDLAMCALVFDLLSIFAIIQVHYWAIGHPEILVSTQPLLPVAEVHEKKQNVQTWEDSREQPLPVVDNSKPEHPYLGPSAVVKFKSECDIKQYRFIRLSNLQGPDLAQKISSIRNLSEVFSLVELPDESWEIVVLIADSPTLENKLSQMFPGCNIDTEHDPFQPSSGDVESFCIETGSSSIRPLSKSADPSYLKAQALKRNLFLETITAMSTQDPKKAIFYACWYERYWGSEAGILV
;
A
#
# COMPACT_ATOMS: atom_id res chain seq x y z
N MET A 1 27.36 -14.68 -100.11
CA MET A 1 28.25 -15.84 -99.81
C MET A 1 28.32 -15.97 -98.30
N SER A 2 28.40 -17.19 -97.79
CA SER A 2 28.27 -17.48 -96.36
C SER A 2 29.59 -17.33 -95.61
N ASN A 3 29.54 -16.79 -94.39
CA ASN A 3 30.52 -17.05 -93.34
C ASN A 3 29.76 -17.68 -92.16
N PRO A 4 30.00 -18.96 -91.83
CA PRO A 4 29.54 -19.57 -90.58
C PRO A 4 30.59 -19.37 -89.47
N GLY A 5 30.16 -19.52 -88.21
CA GLY A 5 31.06 -19.63 -87.06
C GLY A 5 31.11 -18.39 -86.19
N ASP A 6 30.17 -18.31 -85.26
CA ASP A 6 30.53 -18.09 -83.85
C ASP A 6 29.51 -18.84 -82.98
N GLU A 7 29.95 -19.89 -82.29
CA GLU A 7 29.09 -20.67 -81.38
C GLU A 7 29.01 -19.93 -80.05
N GLY A 8 28.19 -18.88 -80.01
CA GLY A 8 27.91 -18.12 -78.81
C GLY A 8 27.39 -19.03 -77.70
N ILE A 9 28.21 -19.25 -76.67
CA ILE A 9 27.85 -20.06 -75.50
C ILE A 9 26.62 -19.41 -74.85
N LEU A 10 25.47 -20.05 -75.02
CA LEU A 10 24.24 -19.71 -74.33
C LEU A 10 24.41 -20.06 -72.85
N VAL A 11 25.00 -19.13 -72.09
CA VAL A 11 24.82 -19.07 -70.65
C VAL A 11 23.35 -18.73 -70.44
N THR A 12 22.52 -19.76 -70.37
CA THR A 12 21.22 -19.67 -69.73
C THR A 12 21.49 -19.39 -68.26
N THR A 13 21.54 -18.11 -67.91
CA THR A 13 21.33 -17.69 -66.53
C THR A 13 19.95 -18.21 -66.16
N GLU A 14 19.91 -19.34 -65.47
CA GLU A 14 18.71 -19.77 -64.78
C GLU A 14 18.40 -18.65 -63.78
N ILE A 15 17.45 -17.80 -64.14
CA ILE A 15 16.80 -16.92 -63.19
C ILE A 15 16.07 -17.88 -62.26
N SER A 16 16.76 -18.26 -61.18
CA SER A 16 16.15 -18.90 -60.03
C SER A 16 14.94 -18.03 -59.67
N THR A 17 13.74 -18.54 -59.94
CA THR A 17 12.52 -17.99 -59.38
C THR A 17 12.53 -18.39 -57.92
N GLU A 18 13.43 -17.76 -57.17
CA GLU A 18 13.64 -17.90 -55.74
C GLU A 18 12.27 -17.74 -55.08
N ILE A 19 11.85 -18.77 -54.35
CA ILE A 19 10.46 -18.92 -53.92
C ILE A 19 10.23 -17.94 -52.77
N ARG A 20 9.95 -16.69 -53.14
CA ARG A 20 9.60 -15.61 -52.23
C ARG A 20 8.42 -16.07 -51.40
N PHE A 21 8.66 -16.15 -50.09
CA PHE A 21 7.73 -16.69 -49.11
C PHE A 21 6.39 -15.95 -49.14
N ASP A 22 5.30 -16.66 -48.84
CA ASP A 22 3.99 -16.03 -48.76
C ASP A 22 3.82 -15.35 -47.39
N ILE A 23 3.89 -14.01 -47.39
CA ILE A 23 3.67 -13.16 -46.23
C ILE A 23 2.28 -13.40 -45.62
N ASN A 24 1.30 -13.88 -46.41
CA ASN A 24 -0.02 -14.24 -45.92
C ASN A 24 -0.01 -15.47 -45.00
N GLU A 25 1.01 -16.34 -45.04
CA GLU A 25 1.17 -17.41 -44.04
C GLU A 25 1.53 -16.82 -42.67
N LEU A 26 2.49 -15.88 -42.63
CA LEU A 26 2.91 -15.23 -41.39
C LEU A 26 1.79 -14.35 -40.81
N SER A 27 1.00 -13.68 -41.64
CA SER A 27 -0.15 -12.90 -41.18
C SER A 27 -1.33 -13.75 -40.66
N GLN A 28 -1.38 -15.05 -41.00
CA GLN A 28 -2.34 -16.01 -40.45
C GLN A 28 -1.92 -16.54 -39.06
N ILE A 29 -0.67 -16.38 -38.64
CA ILE A 29 -0.21 -16.77 -37.31
C ILE A 29 -0.76 -15.79 -36.26
N PRO A 30 -1.56 -16.24 -35.27
CA PRO A 30 -2.06 -15.36 -34.22
C PRO A 30 -0.93 -14.74 -33.40
N VAL A 31 -1.03 -13.43 -33.18
CA VAL A 31 -0.08 -12.65 -32.35
C VAL A 31 -0.49 -12.68 -30.88
N ASP A 32 -1.78 -12.92 -30.59
CA ASP A 32 -2.37 -12.73 -29.26
C ASP A 32 -1.67 -13.54 -28.15
N HIS A 33 -1.33 -12.82 -27.08
CA HIS A 33 -0.68 -13.30 -25.86
C HIS A 33 0.67 -14.03 -26.02
N SER A 34 1.23 -14.11 -27.23
CA SER A 34 2.59 -14.62 -27.41
C SER A 34 3.60 -13.63 -26.80
N PRO A 35 4.60 -14.11 -26.03
CA PRO A 35 5.66 -13.24 -25.54
C PRO A 35 6.49 -12.68 -26.69
N TRP A 36 7.06 -11.51 -26.48
CA TRP A 36 8.00 -10.89 -27.43
C TRP A 36 9.44 -11.22 -27.03
N VAL A 37 10.27 -11.50 -28.04
CA VAL A 37 11.72 -11.68 -27.91
C VAL A 37 12.46 -10.64 -28.74
N LEU A 38 13.68 -10.35 -28.30
CA LEU A 38 14.58 -9.43 -28.99
C LEU A 38 15.48 -10.20 -29.95
N CYS A 39 15.63 -9.65 -31.16
CA CYS A 39 16.47 -10.20 -32.22
C CYS A 39 17.47 -9.13 -32.68
N LEU A 40 18.71 -9.56 -32.96
CA LEU A 40 19.71 -8.82 -33.71
C LEU A 40 19.70 -9.32 -35.14
N VAL A 41 19.43 -8.41 -36.09
CA VAL A 41 19.39 -8.69 -37.53
C VAL A 41 20.58 -7.98 -38.17
N PRO A 42 21.40 -8.59 -39.04
CA PRO A 42 22.51 -7.90 -39.71
C PRO A 42 22.05 -6.64 -40.44
N ALA A 43 22.81 -5.55 -40.33
CA ALA A 43 22.39 -4.25 -40.86
C ALA A 43 22.24 -4.24 -42.38
N ASP A 44 23.05 -5.02 -43.08
CA ASP A 44 22.94 -5.24 -44.52
C ASP A 44 21.81 -6.22 -44.90
N HIS A 45 21.17 -6.91 -43.97
CA HIS A 45 19.96 -7.69 -44.24
C HIS A 45 18.68 -6.85 -44.14
N ILE A 46 18.73 -5.64 -43.54
CA ILE A 46 17.63 -4.65 -43.56
C ILE A 46 17.89 -3.53 -44.57
N CYS A 47 19.10 -2.97 -44.63
CA CYS A 47 19.40 -1.81 -45.51
C CYS A 47 19.61 -2.13 -47.00
N ARG A 48 19.27 -3.33 -47.49
CA ARG A 48 19.27 -3.66 -48.93
C ARG A 48 17.94 -3.25 -49.54
N GLU A 49 17.96 -2.65 -50.74
CA GLU A 49 16.73 -2.49 -51.52
C GLU A 49 16.08 -3.86 -51.75
N TYR A 50 14.76 -3.95 -51.53
CA TYR A 50 13.97 -5.19 -51.57
C TYR A 50 14.37 -6.21 -50.50
N SER A 51 14.63 -5.76 -49.27
CA SER A 51 14.86 -6.66 -48.15
C SER A 51 13.64 -7.53 -47.85
N ASP A 52 13.89 -8.77 -47.45
CA ASP A 52 12.87 -9.65 -46.88
C ASP A 52 12.31 -9.11 -45.55
N TRP A 53 13.09 -8.31 -44.82
CA TRP A 53 12.65 -7.60 -43.63
C TRP A 53 11.72 -6.42 -43.95
N ASP A 54 11.94 -5.67 -45.06
CA ASP A 54 10.99 -4.63 -45.53
C ASP A 54 9.58 -5.22 -45.70
N CYS A 55 9.53 -6.47 -46.18
CA CYS A 55 8.29 -7.18 -46.49
C CYS A 55 7.51 -7.57 -45.22
N VAL A 56 8.20 -7.85 -44.11
CA VAL A 56 7.58 -8.34 -42.86
C VAL A 56 7.55 -7.29 -41.73
N GLU A 57 8.26 -6.16 -41.84
CA GLU A 57 8.20 -5.07 -40.85
C GLU A 57 6.76 -4.53 -40.67
N SER A 58 5.94 -4.56 -41.72
CA SER A 58 4.55 -4.10 -41.65
C SER A 58 3.63 -4.97 -40.77
N LEU A 59 4.07 -6.15 -40.33
CA LEU A 59 3.25 -7.10 -39.59
C LEU A 59 3.15 -6.79 -38.09
N PRO A 60 1.98 -7.02 -37.45
CA PRO A 60 1.75 -6.67 -36.05
C PRO A 60 2.66 -7.40 -35.04
N GLY A 61 3.23 -8.56 -35.40
CA GLY A 61 4.19 -9.31 -34.57
C GLY A 61 5.66 -8.91 -34.75
N ILE A 62 5.98 -7.86 -35.53
CA ILE A 62 7.36 -7.41 -35.80
C ILE A 62 7.49 -5.89 -35.61
N SER A 63 8.42 -5.48 -34.76
CA SER A 63 8.79 -4.08 -34.56
C SER A 63 10.29 -3.90 -34.78
N VAL A 64 10.70 -3.28 -35.89
CA VAL A 64 12.09 -2.86 -36.11
C VAL A 64 12.31 -1.59 -35.29
N LEU A 65 13.34 -1.60 -34.45
CA LEU A 65 13.49 -0.61 -33.38
C LEU A 65 14.59 0.39 -33.69
N ARG A 66 15.81 -0.09 -33.92
CA ARG A 66 16.95 0.75 -34.33
C ARG A 66 18.18 -0.03 -34.76
N GLU A 67 18.96 0.57 -35.64
CA GLU A 67 20.39 0.28 -35.85
C GLU A 67 21.18 0.34 -34.52
N THR A 68 22.16 -0.55 -34.33
CA THR A 68 23.11 -0.55 -33.21
C THR A 68 24.14 0.58 -33.33
N TYR A 69 24.77 0.97 -32.21
CA TYR A 69 25.75 2.07 -32.21
C TYR A 69 26.98 1.81 -33.11
N ASP A 70 27.34 0.55 -33.33
CA ASP A 70 28.42 0.13 -34.23
C ASP A 70 27.97 -0.11 -35.68
N ARG A 71 26.68 0.10 -36.00
CA ARG A 71 26.06 -0.04 -37.33
C ARG A 71 26.18 -1.42 -37.99
N LYS A 72 26.31 -2.48 -37.19
CA LYS A 72 26.39 -3.86 -37.71
C LYS A 72 25.06 -4.60 -37.67
N PHE A 73 24.13 -4.19 -36.80
CA PHE A 73 22.85 -4.86 -36.63
C PHE A 73 21.71 -3.85 -36.46
N PHE A 74 20.48 -4.29 -36.69
CA PHE A 74 19.27 -3.69 -36.12
C PHE A 74 18.78 -4.54 -34.95
N LYS A 75 18.23 -3.86 -33.96
CA LYS A 75 17.40 -4.45 -32.92
C LYS A 75 15.96 -4.53 -33.43
N VAL A 76 15.40 -5.72 -33.41
CA VAL A 76 14.00 -6.01 -33.83
C VAL A 76 13.33 -6.78 -32.70
N ALA A 77 12.17 -6.32 -32.23
CA ALA A 77 11.30 -7.10 -31.36
C ALA A 77 10.37 -7.96 -32.24
N VAL A 78 10.23 -9.23 -31.90
CA VAL A 78 9.45 -10.23 -32.65
C VAL A 78 8.64 -11.08 -31.67
N THR A 79 7.38 -11.39 -31.95
CA THR A 79 6.61 -12.36 -31.14
C THR A 79 7.13 -13.78 -31.31
N GLU A 80 7.24 -14.55 -30.22
CA GLU A 80 7.79 -15.93 -30.25
C GLU A 80 7.05 -16.84 -31.24
N SER A 81 5.76 -16.62 -31.50
CA SER A 81 4.98 -17.35 -32.50
C SER A 81 5.49 -17.18 -33.94
N TYR A 82 6.19 -16.10 -34.26
CA TYR A 82 6.75 -15.83 -35.59
C TYR A 82 8.16 -16.43 -35.76
N ILE A 83 8.88 -16.70 -34.67
CA ILE A 83 10.26 -17.19 -34.68
C ILE A 83 10.44 -18.55 -35.43
N PRO A 84 9.51 -19.53 -35.34
CA PRO A 84 9.60 -20.76 -36.13
C PRO A 84 9.49 -20.50 -37.64
N TRP A 85 8.57 -19.64 -38.06
CA TRP A 85 8.35 -19.33 -39.47
C TRP A 85 9.54 -18.55 -40.05
N LEU A 86 10.03 -17.52 -39.34
CA LEU A 86 11.22 -16.77 -39.78
C LEU A 86 12.45 -17.68 -39.97
N LYS A 87 12.63 -18.69 -39.10
CA LYS A 87 13.69 -19.70 -39.25
C LYS A 87 13.45 -20.69 -40.39
N GLN A 88 12.20 -21.09 -40.62
CA GLN A 88 11.80 -21.94 -41.75
C GLN A 88 12.09 -21.25 -43.09
N HIS A 89 11.86 -19.94 -43.18
CA HIS A 89 12.10 -19.12 -44.36
C HIS A 89 13.48 -18.43 -44.35
N HIS A 90 14.44 -18.98 -43.59
CA HIS A 90 15.86 -18.62 -43.61
C HIS A 90 16.21 -17.14 -43.32
N PHE A 91 15.38 -16.42 -42.58
CA PHE A 91 15.72 -15.07 -42.10
C PHE A 91 16.94 -15.13 -41.16
N GLU A 92 17.96 -14.34 -41.45
CA GLU A 92 19.15 -14.23 -40.60
C GLU A 92 18.91 -13.32 -39.39
N PHE A 93 18.92 -13.90 -38.19
CA PHE A 93 18.87 -13.18 -36.92
C PHE A 93 19.42 -14.00 -35.74
N GLU A 94 19.95 -13.33 -34.74
CA GLU A 94 20.32 -13.89 -33.44
C GLU A 94 19.34 -13.44 -32.35
N ILE A 95 18.97 -14.31 -31.40
CA ILE A 95 18.07 -13.92 -30.29
C ILE A 95 18.90 -13.28 -29.17
N ASP A 96 18.66 -12.00 -28.89
CA ASP A 96 19.33 -11.23 -27.83
C ASP A 96 18.79 -11.66 -26.45
N ARG A 97 19.58 -12.51 -25.76
CA ARG A 97 19.27 -13.07 -24.45
C ARG A 97 20.04 -12.42 -23.29
N TYR A 98 20.98 -11.51 -23.59
CA TYR A 98 22.02 -11.12 -22.64
C TYR A 98 22.39 -9.63 -22.65
N TYR A 99 21.97 -8.85 -23.66
CA TYR A 99 22.28 -7.42 -23.67
C TYR A 99 21.34 -6.67 -22.71
N ASP A 100 21.89 -5.97 -21.73
CA ASP A 100 21.15 -4.97 -20.94
C ASP A 100 21.13 -3.66 -21.73
N TRP A 101 19.97 -3.33 -22.29
CA TRP A 101 19.81 -2.20 -23.21
C TRP A 101 19.95 -0.84 -22.53
N THR A 102 19.94 -0.77 -21.20
CA THR A 102 20.14 0.46 -20.44
C THR A 102 21.60 0.73 -20.11
N ARG A 103 22.49 -0.27 -20.27
CA ARG A 103 23.94 -0.06 -20.12
C ARG A 103 24.53 0.66 -21.34
N PRO A 104 25.54 1.51 -21.14
CA PRO A 104 26.32 2.06 -22.24
C PRO A 104 27.25 0.99 -22.83
N THR A 105 27.55 1.13 -24.12
CA THR A 105 28.67 0.40 -24.74
C THR A 105 30.02 0.87 -24.18
N GLU A 106 31.06 0.03 -24.23
CA GLU A 106 32.42 0.44 -23.86
C GLU A 106 32.91 1.65 -24.68
N SER A 107 32.54 1.73 -25.96
CA SER A 107 32.88 2.88 -26.81
C SER A 107 32.21 4.18 -26.34
N GLU A 108 30.97 4.12 -25.83
CA GLU A 108 30.32 5.28 -25.22
C GLU A 108 30.93 5.64 -23.86
N VAL A 109 31.32 4.66 -23.04
CA VAL A 109 32.04 4.89 -21.78
C VAL A 109 33.39 5.57 -22.05
N ASN A 110 34.11 5.14 -23.09
CA ASN A 110 35.40 5.72 -23.48
C ASN A 110 35.27 7.14 -24.07
N VAL A 111 34.14 7.49 -24.69
CA VAL A 111 33.93 8.81 -25.31
C VAL A 111 33.28 9.82 -24.34
N TYR A 112 32.38 9.39 -23.44
CA TYR A 112 31.61 10.29 -22.57
C TYR A 112 31.88 10.11 -21.07
N GLY A 113 32.59 9.05 -20.66
CA GLY A 113 32.71 8.64 -19.26
C GLY A 113 31.45 7.93 -18.76
N LYS A 114 31.64 6.97 -17.83
CA LYS A 114 30.62 6.02 -17.35
C LYS A 114 29.26 6.68 -17.01
N LEU A 115 29.25 7.80 -16.28
CA LEU A 115 28.03 8.47 -15.82
C LEU A 115 27.21 9.10 -16.95
N ILE A 116 27.87 9.78 -17.90
CA ILE A 116 27.18 10.45 -19.02
C ILE A 116 26.76 9.41 -20.06
N ALA A 117 27.60 8.38 -20.27
CA ALA A 117 27.27 7.26 -21.13
C ALA A 117 26.02 6.50 -20.62
N GLY A 118 25.93 6.21 -19.31
CA GLY A 118 24.76 5.60 -18.69
C GLY A 118 23.47 6.37 -18.98
N ARG A 119 23.41 7.64 -18.58
CA ARG A 119 22.25 8.53 -18.84
C ARG A 119 21.86 8.61 -20.31
N LYS A 120 22.82 8.62 -21.23
CA LYS A 120 22.54 8.59 -22.68
C LYS A 120 21.94 7.26 -23.14
N SER A 121 22.35 6.13 -22.55
CA SER A 121 21.79 4.82 -22.87
C SER A 121 20.40 4.64 -22.26
N GLU A 122 20.17 5.08 -21.03
CA GLU A 122 18.85 5.17 -20.37
C GLU A 122 17.85 5.98 -21.22
N GLN A 123 18.21 7.22 -21.58
CA GLN A 123 17.39 8.10 -22.44
C GLN A 123 17.15 7.49 -23.83
N ARG A 124 18.16 6.83 -24.42
CA ARG A 124 18.03 6.12 -25.70
C ARG A 124 17.05 4.96 -25.59
N PHE A 125 17.16 4.13 -24.54
CA PHE A 125 16.30 2.97 -24.32
C PHE A 125 14.84 3.40 -24.21
N LEU A 126 14.53 4.38 -23.35
CA LEU A 126 13.16 4.86 -23.19
C LEU A 126 12.61 5.57 -24.42
N ARG A 127 13.45 6.32 -25.15
CA ARG A 127 13.02 6.89 -26.43
C ARG A 127 12.66 5.77 -27.43
N ILE A 128 13.49 4.73 -27.55
CA ILE A 128 13.19 3.58 -28.45
C ILE A 128 11.93 2.84 -27.99
N ALA A 129 11.75 2.62 -26.69
CA ALA A 129 10.52 1.99 -26.16
C ALA A 129 9.27 2.84 -26.46
N THR A 130 9.37 4.16 -26.30
CA THR A 130 8.30 5.10 -26.61
C THR A 130 8.00 5.15 -28.10
N GLU A 131 9.04 5.31 -28.95
CA GLU A 131 8.95 5.24 -30.42
C GLU A 131 8.27 3.94 -30.87
N ALA A 132 8.64 2.80 -30.29
CA ALA A 132 8.10 1.48 -30.65
C ALA A 132 6.63 1.27 -30.22
N ILE A 133 6.26 1.73 -29.02
CA ILE A 133 4.88 1.69 -28.52
C ILE A 133 3.99 2.65 -29.31
N TRP A 134 4.51 3.82 -29.70
CA TRP A 134 3.74 4.85 -30.40
C TRP A 134 3.55 4.57 -31.89
N CYS A 135 4.54 3.96 -32.56
CA CYS A 135 4.51 3.75 -34.01
C CYS A 135 3.74 2.50 -34.47
N LYS A 136 3.47 1.53 -33.59
CA LYS A 136 2.80 0.26 -33.95
C LYS A 136 1.77 -0.16 -32.92
N SER A 137 0.54 -0.42 -33.36
CA SER A 137 -0.54 -1.03 -32.57
C SER A 137 -0.32 -2.54 -32.33
N SER A 138 0.91 -2.92 -31.98
CA SER A 138 1.40 -4.29 -31.80
C SER A 138 0.97 -4.86 -30.44
N PRO A 139 0.07 -5.86 -30.38
CA PRO A 139 -0.43 -6.38 -29.11
C PRO A 139 0.67 -6.89 -28.19
N GLY A 140 0.63 -6.50 -26.91
CA GLY A 140 1.57 -6.96 -25.90
C GLY A 140 2.95 -6.30 -25.89
N LEU A 141 3.29 -5.44 -26.87
CA LEU A 141 4.59 -4.75 -26.92
C LEU A 141 4.83 -3.86 -25.68
N GLU A 142 3.78 -3.24 -25.15
CA GLU A 142 3.78 -2.55 -23.85
C GLU A 142 4.22 -3.49 -22.70
N SER A 143 3.63 -4.69 -22.63
CA SER A 143 3.94 -5.69 -21.61
C SER A 143 5.36 -6.21 -21.73
N PHE A 144 5.88 -6.33 -22.95
CA PHE A 144 7.27 -6.66 -23.21
C PHE A 144 8.21 -5.59 -22.67
N TYR A 145 8.01 -4.31 -23.04
CA TYR A 145 8.86 -3.23 -22.54
C TYR A 145 8.79 -3.08 -21.03
N ARG A 146 7.61 -3.28 -20.42
CA ARG A 146 7.45 -3.36 -18.96
C ARG A 146 8.30 -4.45 -18.31
N GLY A 147 8.47 -5.59 -18.96
CA GLY A 147 9.29 -6.72 -18.48
C GLY A 147 10.80 -6.51 -18.61
N VAL A 148 11.27 -5.77 -19.62
CA VAL A 148 12.71 -5.52 -19.85
C VAL A 148 13.21 -4.15 -19.35
N THR A 149 12.32 -3.30 -18.82
CA THR A 149 12.66 -1.97 -18.30
C THR A 149 13.10 -2.04 -16.81
N PRO A 150 14.31 -1.59 -16.44
CA PRO A 150 14.75 -1.52 -15.06
C PRO A 150 13.88 -0.63 -14.17
N SER A 151 13.93 -0.88 -12.86
CA SER A 151 13.15 -0.20 -11.81
C SER A 151 13.24 1.33 -11.87
N GLU A 152 14.40 1.85 -12.24
CA GLU A 152 14.76 3.26 -12.27
C GLU A 152 14.07 4.00 -13.44
N LEU A 153 13.79 3.27 -14.53
CA LEU A 153 13.21 3.79 -15.76
C LEU A 153 11.71 3.49 -15.87
N ARG A 154 11.18 2.56 -15.06
CA ARG A 154 9.81 2.03 -15.22
C ARG A 154 8.72 3.10 -15.08
N ILE A 155 8.87 4.08 -14.18
CA ILE A 155 7.92 5.20 -14.03
C ILE A 155 7.83 6.04 -15.32
N ALA A 156 8.97 6.30 -15.97
CA ALA A 156 9.00 7.05 -17.21
C ALA A 156 8.39 6.27 -18.38
N LEU A 157 8.54 4.94 -18.42
CA LEU A 157 7.81 4.08 -19.36
C LEU A 157 6.30 4.13 -19.12
N GLU A 158 5.84 3.99 -17.87
CA GLU A 158 4.41 4.03 -17.57
C GLU A 158 3.79 5.39 -17.91
N LEU A 159 4.50 6.50 -17.67
CA LEU A 159 4.10 7.83 -18.13
C LEU A 159 4.05 7.93 -19.67
N ALA A 160 4.99 7.33 -20.39
CA ALA A 160 4.98 7.33 -21.86
C ALA A 160 3.80 6.51 -22.44
N ILE A 161 3.43 5.39 -21.81
CA ILE A 161 2.24 4.58 -22.16
C ILE A 161 0.95 5.34 -21.82
N LEU A 162 0.88 5.98 -20.65
CA LEU A 162 -0.27 6.77 -20.22
C LEU A 162 -0.50 7.98 -21.16
N ASN A 163 0.56 8.70 -21.51
CA ASN A 163 0.48 9.84 -22.43
C ASN A 163 0.05 9.38 -23.83
N HIS A 164 0.52 8.22 -24.31
CA HIS A 164 0.07 7.64 -25.58
C HIS A 164 -1.43 7.36 -25.57
N ASP A 165 -1.91 6.63 -24.56
CA ASP A 165 -3.33 6.25 -24.42
C ASP A 165 -4.26 7.47 -24.24
N ILE A 166 -3.74 8.61 -23.79
CA ILE A 166 -4.46 9.90 -23.73
C ILE A 166 -4.47 10.60 -25.08
N LEU A 167 -3.35 10.61 -25.81
CA LEU A 167 -3.20 11.38 -27.04
C LEU A 167 -3.82 10.68 -28.26
N GLU A 168 -3.69 9.36 -28.35
CA GLU A 168 -4.28 8.52 -29.42
C GLU A 168 -5.66 7.93 -29.04
N ALA A 169 -6.22 8.33 -27.89
CA ALA A 169 -7.60 8.00 -27.55
C ALA A 169 -8.59 8.52 -28.61
N PRO A 170 -9.74 7.82 -28.83
CA PRO A 170 -10.79 8.31 -29.71
C PRO A 170 -11.23 9.72 -29.33
N THR A 171 -11.56 10.56 -30.31
CA THR A 171 -11.81 12.00 -30.09
C THR A 171 -12.78 12.28 -28.94
N HIS A 172 -13.89 11.53 -28.83
CA HIS A 172 -14.87 11.70 -27.75
C HIS A 172 -14.29 11.44 -26.35
N VAL A 173 -13.35 10.50 -26.20
CA VAL A 173 -12.64 10.23 -24.95
C VAL A 173 -11.74 11.41 -24.60
N ARG A 174 -11.00 11.94 -25.59
CA ARG A 174 -10.09 13.09 -25.37
C ARG A 174 -10.85 14.37 -25.02
N THR A 175 -11.97 14.62 -25.69
CA THR A 175 -12.86 15.75 -25.38
C THR A 175 -13.45 15.56 -23.97
N LYS A 176 -14.03 14.39 -23.63
CA LYS A 176 -14.55 14.10 -22.27
C LYS A 176 -13.46 14.25 -21.20
N PHE A 177 -12.22 13.83 -21.47
CA PHE A 177 -11.09 13.98 -20.57
C PHE A 177 -10.69 15.45 -20.37
N ALA A 178 -10.53 16.22 -21.45
CA ALA A 178 -10.22 17.65 -21.38
C ALA A 178 -11.32 18.46 -20.66
N GLN A 179 -12.59 18.17 -20.94
CA GLN A 179 -13.74 18.76 -20.24
C GLN A 179 -13.74 18.41 -18.74
N SER A 180 -13.39 17.17 -18.38
CA SER A 180 -13.28 16.75 -16.97
C SER A 180 -12.15 17.50 -16.24
N LEU A 181 -11.00 17.75 -16.90
CA LEU A 181 -9.94 18.60 -16.34
C LEU A 181 -10.41 20.04 -16.09
N VAL A 182 -11.25 20.60 -16.97
CA VAL A 182 -11.89 21.93 -16.76
C VAL A 182 -12.81 21.90 -15.55
N VAL A 183 -13.69 20.90 -15.43
CA VAL A 183 -14.62 20.76 -14.28
C VAL A 183 -13.85 20.61 -12.97
N LEU A 184 -12.84 19.73 -12.91
CA LEU A 184 -11.98 19.54 -11.73
C LEU A 184 -11.30 20.86 -11.29
N ARG A 185 -10.70 21.60 -12.22
CA ARG A 185 -10.06 22.89 -11.91
C ARG A 185 -11.06 23.94 -11.41
N LEU A 186 -12.29 23.95 -11.92
CA LEU A 186 -13.36 24.84 -11.45
C LEU A 186 -13.83 24.48 -10.02
N LYS A 187 -13.99 23.19 -9.68
CA LYS A 187 -14.32 22.73 -8.31
C LYS A 187 -13.24 23.14 -7.30
N LEU A 188 -11.97 23.06 -7.70
CA LEU A 188 -10.82 23.37 -6.85
C LEU A 188 -10.66 24.87 -6.57
N LEU A 189 -10.81 25.72 -7.59
CA LEU A 189 -10.60 27.17 -7.46
C LEU A 189 -11.71 27.84 -6.64
N GLY A 190 -12.98 27.54 -6.95
CA GLY A 190 -14.16 28.10 -6.26
C GLY A 190 -14.43 29.61 -6.46
N ASP A 191 -13.43 30.41 -6.85
CA ASP A 191 -13.63 31.75 -7.43
C ASP A 191 -13.64 31.66 -8.97
N TYR A 192 -14.86 31.65 -9.50
CA TYR A 192 -15.19 31.52 -10.92
C TYR A 192 -14.86 32.76 -11.77
N SER A 193 -14.51 33.89 -11.13
CA SER A 193 -14.13 35.15 -11.81
C SER A 193 -12.62 35.40 -11.79
N SER A 194 -11.85 34.53 -11.14
CA SER A 194 -10.42 34.72 -10.93
C SER A 194 -9.59 34.61 -12.23
N PRO A 195 -8.44 35.32 -12.36
CA PRO A 195 -7.56 35.21 -13.53
C PRO A 195 -7.02 33.80 -13.85
N PRO A 196 -6.87 32.86 -12.90
CA PRO A 196 -6.66 31.44 -13.20
C PRO A 196 -7.84 30.78 -13.94
N VAL A 197 -9.09 31.09 -13.60
CA VAL A 197 -10.27 30.58 -14.32
C VAL A 197 -10.34 31.16 -15.72
N LEU A 198 -10.17 32.48 -15.90
CA LEU A 198 -10.20 33.09 -17.23
C LEU A 198 -9.15 32.47 -18.18
N ARG A 199 -7.95 32.16 -17.66
CA ARG A 199 -6.90 31.44 -18.42
C ARG A 199 -7.19 29.96 -18.66
N LEU A 200 -7.99 29.31 -17.81
CA LEU A 200 -8.48 27.94 -18.06
C LEU A 200 -9.50 27.93 -19.21
N LEU A 201 -10.47 28.84 -19.19
CA LEU A 201 -11.55 28.86 -20.17
C LEU A 201 -11.07 29.19 -21.58
N ASP A 202 -9.98 29.97 -21.69
CA ASP A 202 -9.34 30.28 -22.97
C ASP A 202 -8.51 29.12 -23.56
N LYS A 203 -8.25 28.04 -22.82
CA LYS A 203 -7.60 26.83 -23.36
C LYS A 203 -8.58 25.98 -24.18
N SER A 204 -8.14 25.54 -25.36
CA SER A 204 -8.80 24.49 -26.15
C SER A 204 -8.49 23.09 -25.61
N GLU A 205 -9.12 22.04 -26.15
CA GLU A 205 -8.72 20.63 -25.92
C GLU A 205 -7.21 20.46 -26.14
N SER A 206 -6.66 21.05 -27.20
CA SER A 206 -5.25 20.94 -27.53
C SER A 206 -4.33 21.57 -26.48
N ASP A 207 -4.71 22.71 -25.89
CA ASP A 207 -3.91 23.43 -24.88
C ASP A 207 -4.04 22.83 -23.46
N LEU A 208 -5.03 21.95 -23.27
CA LEU A 208 -5.20 21.14 -22.06
C LEU A 208 -4.39 19.85 -22.16
N LEU A 209 -4.44 19.17 -23.31
CA LEU A 209 -3.70 17.93 -23.55
C LEU A 209 -2.18 18.13 -23.77
N ASP A 210 -1.74 19.37 -24.02
CA ASP A 210 -0.32 19.67 -24.26
C ASP A 210 0.61 19.27 -23.10
N ILE A 211 0.10 19.21 -21.87
CA ILE A 211 0.87 18.75 -20.71
C ILE A 211 1.36 17.30 -20.83
N PHE A 212 0.66 16.47 -21.62
CA PHE A 212 1.01 15.08 -21.93
C PHE A 212 1.88 14.95 -23.21
N ARG A 213 1.99 16.00 -24.03
CA ARG A 213 2.83 16.03 -25.24
C ARG A 213 4.31 16.34 -24.97
N LYS A 214 4.67 16.61 -23.71
CA LYS A 214 6.06 16.96 -23.34
C LYS A 214 7.02 15.87 -23.81
N ASP A 215 8.10 16.30 -24.44
CA ASP A 215 9.20 15.44 -24.86
C ASP A 215 9.69 14.62 -23.65
N TYR A 216 9.62 13.30 -23.75
CA TYR A 216 9.88 12.35 -22.65
C TYR A 216 11.35 12.39 -22.19
N THR A 217 12.23 13.04 -22.95
CA THR A 217 13.60 13.36 -22.49
C THR A 217 13.63 14.37 -21.32
N ASP A 218 12.60 15.21 -21.14
CA ASP A 218 12.47 16.15 -20.02
C ASP A 218 12.30 15.43 -18.66
N LEU A 219 11.81 14.18 -18.66
CA LEU A 219 11.71 13.34 -17.46
C LEU A 219 13.08 13.03 -16.83
N PHE A 220 14.19 13.28 -17.55
CA PHE A 220 15.57 12.98 -17.17
C PHE A 220 16.42 14.22 -16.85
N LYS A 221 15.79 15.38 -16.59
CA LYS A 221 16.49 16.59 -16.14
C LYS A 221 17.13 16.35 -14.76
N PRO A 222 18.47 16.37 -14.60
CA PRO A 222 19.11 15.93 -13.36
C PRO A 222 18.59 16.71 -12.15
N GLY A 223 17.98 15.99 -11.21
CA GLY A 223 17.12 16.53 -10.14
C GLY A 223 15.66 16.05 -10.21
N SER A 224 15.22 15.50 -11.36
CA SER A 224 13.88 14.90 -11.57
C SER A 224 13.77 13.44 -11.12
N ALA A 225 14.77 12.90 -10.42
CA ALA A 225 14.69 11.55 -9.90
C ALA A 225 13.44 11.43 -9.02
N PHE A 226 12.56 10.48 -9.35
CA PHE A 226 11.27 10.29 -8.68
C PHE A 226 11.48 9.85 -7.23
N THR A 227 11.59 10.82 -6.31
CA THR A 227 12.09 10.64 -4.94
C THR A 227 11.24 9.71 -4.07
N ASN A 228 10.00 9.45 -4.48
CA ASN A 228 9.24 8.29 -4.03
C ASN A 228 8.50 7.69 -5.24
N SER A 229 8.81 6.43 -5.56
CA SER A 229 8.19 5.72 -6.68
C SER A 229 6.71 5.42 -6.47
N THR A 230 6.26 5.15 -5.24
CA THR A 230 4.84 4.79 -4.98
C THR A 230 3.90 5.98 -5.22
N VAL A 231 4.36 7.19 -4.92
CA VAL A 231 3.66 8.46 -5.21
C VAL A 231 3.40 8.63 -6.71
N GLU A 232 4.40 8.34 -7.55
CA GLU A 232 4.27 8.52 -8.99
C GLU A 232 3.41 7.41 -9.64
N TYR A 233 3.54 6.16 -9.20
CA TYR A 233 2.60 5.10 -9.60
C TYR A 233 1.17 5.43 -9.18
N HIS A 234 0.96 5.95 -7.97
CA HIS A 234 -0.36 6.40 -7.53
C HIS A 234 -0.89 7.54 -8.41
N ARG A 235 -0.07 8.55 -8.77
CA ARG A 235 -0.48 9.61 -9.71
C ARG A 235 -0.85 9.06 -11.10
N ILE A 236 -0.08 8.11 -11.61
CA ILE A 236 -0.40 7.39 -12.86
C ILE A 236 -1.77 6.71 -12.74
N ALA A 237 -2.06 6.06 -11.61
CA ALA A 237 -3.36 5.43 -11.34
C ALA A 237 -4.52 6.43 -11.25
N LEU A 238 -4.33 7.60 -10.65
CA LEU A 238 -5.33 8.68 -10.65
C LEU A 238 -5.65 9.15 -12.09
N ILE A 239 -4.63 9.44 -12.89
CA ILE A 239 -4.83 9.89 -14.27
C ILE A 239 -5.47 8.76 -15.11
N ARG A 240 -4.99 7.52 -14.97
CA ARG A 240 -5.56 6.34 -15.65
C ARG A 240 -7.03 6.10 -15.27
N CYS A 241 -7.40 6.32 -14.02
CA CYS A 241 -8.78 6.25 -13.56
C CYS A 241 -9.67 7.26 -14.30
N LEU A 242 -9.22 8.52 -14.43
CA LEU A 242 -9.93 9.55 -15.19
C LEU A 242 -10.00 9.22 -16.70
N VAL A 243 -8.96 8.62 -17.29
CA VAL A 243 -8.99 8.14 -18.68
C VAL A 243 -10.05 7.05 -18.88
N VAL A 244 -10.12 6.08 -17.96
CA VAL A 244 -11.10 4.98 -18.02
C VAL A 244 -12.54 5.48 -17.82
N ASP A 245 -12.76 6.41 -16.88
CA ASP A 245 -14.06 7.10 -16.74
C ASP A 245 -14.47 7.77 -18.06
N CYS A 246 -13.51 8.38 -18.76
CA CYS A 246 -13.76 9.04 -20.03
C CYS A 246 -14.04 8.07 -21.21
N GLY A 247 -14.04 6.75 -20.98
CA GLY A 247 -14.23 5.71 -22.00
C GLY A 247 -12.93 5.23 -22.65
N GLY A 248 -11.78 5.62 -22.10
CA GLY A 248 -10.46 5.24 -22.61
C GLY A 248 -10.00 3.83 -22.20
N LYS A 249 -8.84 3.43 -22.74
CA LYS A 249 -8.22 2.12 -22.51
C LYS A 249 -7.93 1.89 -21.01
N LYS A 250 -8.45 0.77 -20.47
CA LYS A 250 -8.10 0.28 -19.14
C LYS A 250 -6.78 -0.48 -19.18
N ASP A 251 -5.90 -0.20 -18.24
CA ASP A 251 -4.62 -0.87 -18.05
C ASP A 251 -4.53 -1.35 -16.59
N GLN A 252 -4.30 -2.64 -16.36
CA GLN A 252 -4.33 -3.22 -15.01
C GLN A 252 -3.07 -2.94 -14.19
N GLU A 253 -1.92 -2.76 -14.85
CA GLU A 253 -0.66 -2.39 -14.17
C GLU A 253 -0.75 -0.94 -13.68
N GLN A 254 -1.37 -0.07 -14.47
CA GLN A 254 -1.57 1.34 -14.13
C GLN A 254 -2.78 1.61 -13.23
N CYS A 255 -3.73 0.70 -13.04
CA CYS A 255 -4.89 0.89 -12.16
C CYS A 255 -4.60 0.60 -10.65
N ARG A 256 -3.34 0.52 -10.22
CA ARG A 256 -2.97 0.21 -8.82
C ARG A 256 -2.76 1.47 -7.98
N PHE A 257 -3.70 1.78 -7.09
CA PHE A 257 -3.56 2.87 -6.12
C PHE A 257 -2.73 2.45 -4.89
N ASP A 258 -1.76 3.27 -4.48
CA ASP A 258 -1.22 3.19 -3.11
C ASP A 258 -2.30 3.68 -2.13
N TRP A 259 -2.78 2.79 -1.25
CA TRP A 259 -3.85 3.03 -0.27
C TRP A 259 -3.46 4.00 0.85
N ARG A 260 -2.19 4.37 0.97
CA ARG A 260 -1.69 5.32 1.98
C ARG A 260 -2.06 6.77 1.67
N HIS A 261 -2.48 7.06 0.44
CA HIS A 261 -2.93 8.40 0.04
C HIS A 261 -4.42 8.59 0.36
N THR A 262 -4.72 9.63 1.13
CA THR A 262 -6.09 10.02 1.45
C THR A 262 -6.74 10.70 0.23
N PRO A 263 -8.08 10.78 0.17
CA PRO A 263 -8.76 11.59 -0.84
C PRO A 263 -8.35 13.06 -0.88
N HIS A 264 -7.74 13.59 0.20
CA HIS A 264 -7.15 14.93 0.18
C HIS A 264 -5.82 14.98 -0.59
N ASP A 265 -4.97 13.96 -0.44
CA ASP A 265 -3.73 13.82 -1.21
C ASP A 265 -4.06 13.62 -2.69
N ASN A 266 -5.05 12.77 -2.98
CA ASN A 266 -5.55 12.50 -4.33
C ASN A 266 -6.04 13.79 -4.99
N LEU A 267 -6.83 14.58 -4.26
CA LEU A 267 -7.31 15.89 -4.71
C LEU A 267 -6.17 16.90 -4.93
N SER A 268 -5.13 16.87 -4.09
CA SER A 268 -3.90 17.65 -4.27
C SER A 268 -3.17 17.26 -5.56
N TYR A 269 -3.09 15.96 -5.89
CA TYR A 269 -2.51 15.49 -7.15
C TYR A 269 -3.32 15.92 -8.39
N TYR A 270 -4.66 15.81 -8.38
CA TYR A 270 -5.49 16.38 -9.45
C TYR A 270 -5.34 17.90 -9.54
N GLY A 271 -5.16 18.60 -8.42
CA GLY A 271 -4.82 20.03 -8.42
C GLY A 271 -3.51 20.31 -9.15
N SER A 272 -2.45 19.54 -8.87
CA SER A 272 -1.16 19.71 -9.54
C SER A 272 -1.22 19.45 -11.04
N LEU A 273 -2.07 18.50 -11.49
CA LEU A 273 -2.32 18.21 -12.90
C LEU A 273 -2.96 19.40 -13.65
N VAL A 274 -3.69 20.27 -12.95
CA VAL A 274 -4.39 21.44 -13.52
C VAL A 274 -3.76 22.77 -13.10
N ASP A 275 -2.43 22.81 -12.95
CA ASP A 275 -1.62 23.97 -12.51
C ASP A 275 -2.12 24.67 -11.22
N LEU A 276 -2.62 23.92 -10.23
CA LEU A 276 -2.98 24.43 -8.90
C LEU A 276 -2.05 23.87 -7.82
N ALA A 277 -1.37 24.74 -7.08
CA ALA A 277 -0.51 24.37 -5.97
C ALA A 277 -1.26 24.38 -4.64
N GLY A 278 -0.92 23.42 -3.76
CA GLY A 278 -1.29 23.42 -2.34
C GLY A 278 -2.58 22.67 -1.97
N SER A 279 -2.85 22.65 -0.67
CA SER A 279 -4.02 22.02 -0.04
C SER A 279 -5.30 22.76 -0.42
N ASN A 280 -5.87 22.39 -1.56
CA ASN A 280 -7.15 22.89 -2.04
C ASN A 280 -8.27 22.03 -1.48
N VAL A 281 -9.15 22.60 -0.65
CA VAL A 281 -10.37 21.92 -0.19
C VAL A 281 -11.38 21.89 -1.34
N LEU A 282 -11.95 20.72 -1.60
CA LEU A 282 -13.03 20.53 -2.58
C LEU A 282 -14.22 21.41 -2.19
N ARG A 283 -14.47 22.48 -2.95
CA ARG A 283 -15.56 23.41 -2.63
C ARG A 283 -16.90 22.88 -3.12
N ASN A 284 -17.97 23.26 -2.42
CA ASN A 284 -19.34 22.90 -2.79
C ASN A 284 -19.63 23.28 -4.25
N PHE A 285 -20.12 22.31 -5.02
CA PHE A 285 -20.47 22.49 -6.44
C PHE A 285 -21.52 23.61 -6.60
N ASN A 286 -21.12 24.72 -7.23
CA ASN A 286 -22.04 25.79 -7.55
C ASN A 286 -22.81 25.42 -8.83
N SER A 287 -24.06 24.95 -8.65
CA SER A 287 -24.93 24.45 -9.73
C SER A 287 -25.41 25.51 -10.72
N HIS A 288 -24.98 26.76 -10.59
CA HIS A 288 -25.16 27.80 -11.60
C HIS A 288 -23.83 28.24 -12.20
N ALA A 289 -22.84 28.58 -11.37
CA ALA A 289 -21.57 29.14 -11.85
C ALA A 289 -20.68 28.12 -12.60
N ILE A 290 -20.64 26.83 -12.21
CA ILE A 290 -19.83 25.85 -12.94
C ILE A 290 -20.39 25.59 -14.36
N PRO A 291 -21.71 25.36 -14.55
CA PRO A 291 -22.33 25.36 -15.88
C PRO A 291 -22.09 26.67 -16.68
N GLU A 292 -22.17 27.83 -16.02
CA GLU A 292 -21.97 29.13 -16.66
C GLU A 292 -20.52 29.34 -17.12
N GLN A 293 -19.51 28.89 -16.37
CA GLN A 293 -18.12 28.97 -16.82
C GLN A 293 -17.78 27.89 -17.85
N THR A 294 -18.25 26.64 -17.68
CA THR A 294 -17.99 25.57 -18.66
C THR A 294 -18.54 25.91 -20.04
N SER A 295 -19.71 26.56 -20.16
CA SER A 295 -20.23 27.03 -21.46
C SER A 295 -19.40 28.13 -22.13
N LYS A 296 -18.43 28.74 -21.43
CA LYS A 296 -17.45 29.70 -21.98
C LYS A 296 -16.08 29.08 -22.27
N SER A 297 -15.84 27.81 -21.90
CA SER A 297 -14.57 27.13 -22.17
C SER A 297 -14.47 26.72 -23.62
N LYS A 298 -13.35 27.02 -24.29
CA LYS A 298 -13.11 26.58 -25.68
C LYS A 298 -13.13 25.05 -25.82
N ALA A 299 -12.76 24.31 -24.77
CA ALA A 299 -12.83 22.85 -24.73
C ALA A 299 -14.27 22.28 -24.65
N CYS A 300 -15.28 23.11 -24.39
CA CYS A 300 -16.67 22.67 -24.19
C CYS A 300 -17.65 23.12 -25.29
N ILE A 301 -17.23 23.98 -26.23
CA ILE A 301 -18.14 24.71 -27.16
C ILE A 301 -19.06 23.78 -27.98
N ASN A 302 -18.57 22.61 -28.39
CA ASN A 302 -19.29 21.74 -29.32
C ASN A 302 -20.37 20.87 -28.67
N GLU A 303 -20.39 20.77 -27.33
CA GLU A 303 -21.41 20.01 -26.60
C GLU A 303 -22.38 20.95 -25.89
N ASN A 304 -23.68 20.68 -26.02
CA ASN A 304 -24.70 21.35 -25.23
C ASN A 304 -24.69 20.81 -23.79
N LEU A 305 -23.66 21.17 -23.02
CA LEU A 305 -23.52 20.89 -21.60
C LEU A 305 -24.57 21.67 -20.80
N ARG A 306 -25.80 21.17 -20.80
CA ARG A 306 -26.90 21.70 -20.00
C ARG A 306 -26.51 21.64 -18.51
N PRO A 307 -27.04 22.54 -17.65
CA PRO A 307 -26.76 22.50 -16.21
C PRO A 307 -27.10 21.16 -15.53
N LEU A 308 -28.00 20.37 -16.10
CA LEU A 308 -28.27 18.99 -15.67
C LEU A 308 -27.06 18.09 -15.92
N ASN A 309 -26.61 17.99 -17.17
CA ASN A 309 -25.44 17.20 -17.58
C ASN A 309 -24.20 17.54 -16.74
N VAL A 310 -23.94 18.83 -16.48
CA VAL A 310 -22.77 19.25 -15.68
C VAL A 310 -22.89 18.84 -14.21
N ARG A 311 -24.11 18.79 -13.63
CA ARG A 311 -24.35 18.25 -12.28
C ARG A 311 -24.25 16.72 -12.24
N GLU A 312 -24.79 16.04 -13.25
CA GLU A 312 -24.70 14.59 -13.40
C GLU A 312 -23.23 14.15 -13.53
N TRP A 313 -22.45 14.87 -14.34
CA TRP A 313 -21.01 14.70 -14.49
C TRP A 313 -20.24 15.07 -13.22
N ASP A 314 -20.66 16.09 -12.48
CA ASP A 314 -20.07 16.43 -11.18
C ASP A 314 -20.21 15.29 -10.17
N ALA A 315 -21.41 14.70 -10.09
CA ALA A 315 -21.70 13.54 -9.27
C ALA A 315 -20.95 12.29 -9.75
N HIS A 316 -20.85 12.07 -11.06
CA HIS A 316 -20.10 10.98 -11.68
C HIS A 316 -18.60 11.04 -11.36
N LEU A 317 -17.95 12.20 -11.54
CA LEU A 317 -16.55 12.41 -11.15
C LEU A 317 -16.35 12.27 -9.63
N SER A 318 -17.32 12.70 -8.83
CA SER A 318 -17.30 12.51 -7.37
C SER A 318 -17.62 11.08 -6.90
N ALA A 319 -18.12 10.20 -7.76
CA ALA A 319 -18.33 8.78 -7.48
C ALA A 319 -17.21 7.89 -8.04
N CYS A 320 -16.63 8.26 -9.19
CA CYS A 320 -15.66 7.44 -9.92
C CYS A 320 -14.20 7.81 -9.63
N LEU A 321 -13.91 9.04 -9.16
CA LEU A 321 -12.56 9.44 -8.75
C LEU A 321 -12.40 9.37 -7.21
N PRO A 322 -11.24 8.93 -6.68
CA PRO A 322 -10.98 8.80 -5.24
C PRO A 322 -10.71 10.15 -4.54
N ILE A 323 -11.44 11.21 -4.90
CA ILE A 323 -11.30 12.59 -4.38
C ILE A 323 -12.43 13.00 -3.44
N CYS A 324 -13.59 12.38 -3.61
CA CYS A 324 -14.75 12.60 -2.77
C CYS A 324 -15.01 11.35 -1.94
N ARG A 325 -15.57 11.56 -0.76
CA ARG A 325 -16.41 10.54 -0.14
C ARG A 325 -17.84 10.85 -0.51
N SER A 326 -18.62 9.83 -0.83
CA SER A 326 -20.05 10.00 -0.94
C SER A 326 -20.61 10.44 0.41
N SER A 327 -21.63 11.29 0.41
CA SER A 327 -22.32 11.74 1.63
C SER A 327 -23.27 10.67 2.20
N GLU A 328 -22.98 9.40 1.94
CA GLU A 328 -23.82 8.22 2.22
C GLU A 328 -23.42 7.50 3.52
N HIS A 329 -22.38 8.01 4.18
CA HIS A 329 -21.93 7.61 5.51
C HIS A 329 -22.04 8.79 6.51
N PRO A 330 -23.19 9.49 6.63
CA PRO A 330 -23.28 10.77 7.35
C PRO A 330 -22.95 10.67 8.86
N ASN A 331 -22.93 9.47 9.43
CA ASN A 331 -22.68 9.22 10.86
C ASN A 331 -21.41 8.39 11.12
N VAL A 332 -20.63 8.06 10.07
CA VAL A 332 -19.29 7.48 10.27
C VAL A 332 -18.29 8.63 10.42
N PRO A 333 -17.47 8.66 11.48
CA PRO A 333 -16.51 9.74 11.72
C PRO A 333 -15.58 9.96 10.52
N THR A 334 -15.50 11.20 10.05
CA THR A 334 -14.67 11.57 8.89
C THR A 334 -13.19 11.22 9.08
N LYS A 335 -12.69 11.09 10.33
CA LYS A 335 -11.33 10.59 10.62
C LYS A 335 -11.15 9.11 10.29
N ILE A 336 -12.17 8.25 10.46
CA ILE A 336 -12.07 6.83 10.11
C ILE A 336 -12.16 6.67 8.59
N ILE A 337 -13.20 7.22 7.96
CA ILE A 337 -13.32 7.09 6.49
C ILE A 337 -12.09 7.71 5.80
N ASN A 338 -11.51 8.79 6.38
CA ASN A 338 -10.05 8.94 6.58
C ASN A 338 -9.10 8.18 5.64
N GLY A 339 -8.76 6.96 6.09
CA GLY A 339 -7.81 6.04 5.47
C GLY A 339 -8.38 4.64 5.35
N LEU A 340 -9.68 4.53 5.07
CA LEU A 340 -10.25 3.35 4.44
C LEU A 340 -10.01 3.46 2.92
N GLY A 341 -9.62 2.36 2.27
CA GLY A 341 -9.62 2.28 0.81
C GLY A 341 -11.03 2.34 0.22
N ILE A 342 -11.15 2.50 -1.11
CA ILE A 342 -12.44 2.39 -1.80
C ILE A 342 -13.06 1.02 -1.52
N ASP A 343 -12.33 -0.06 -1.81
CA ASP A 343 -12.81 -1.44 -1.66
C ASP A 343 -13.30 -1.75 -0.25
N GLN A 344 -12.60 -1.23 0.77
CA GLN A 344 -13.01 -1.35 2.18
C GLN A 344 -14.28 -0.55 2.48
N THR A 345 -14.41 0.65 1.92
CA THR A 345 -15.60 1.51 2.09
C THR A 345 -16.82 0.92 1.39
N ASP A 346 -16.63 0.36 0.19
CA ASP A 346 -17.65 -0.33 -0.60
C ASP A 346 -18.11 -1.64 0.07
N GLU A 347 -17.20 -2.42 0.64
CA GLU A 347 -17.53 -3.62 1.43
C GLU A 347 -18.32 -3.25 2.70
N ILE A 348 -17.89 -2.22 3.44
CA ILE A 348 -18.63 -1.69 4.59
C ILE A 348 -20.03 -1.20 4.18
N ARG A 349 -20.17 -0.54 3.02
CA ARG A 349 -21.49 -0.15 2.48
C ARG A 349 -22.35 -1.37 2.18
N PHE A 350 -21.81 -2.35 1.44
CA PHE A 350 -22.51 -3.57 1.04
C PHE A 350 -23.02 -4.35 2.25
N GLN A 351 -22.17 -4.59 3.24
CA GLN A 351 -22.54 -5.35 4.43
C GLN A 351 -23.51 -4.58 5.34
N ARG A 352 -23.39 -3.25 5.45
CA ARG A 352 -24.38 -2.39 6.12
C ARG A 352 -25.75 -2.50 5.46
N GLU A 353 -25.81 -2.42 4.14
CA GLU A 353 -27.06 -2.51 3.38
C GLU A 353 -27.69 -3.90 3.49
N ARG A 354 -26.87 -4.96 3.43
CA ARG A 354 -27.27 -6.36 3.64
C ARG A 354 -27.83 -6.59 5.05
N LEU A 355 -27.23 -5.99 6.08
CA LEU A 355 -27.73 -6.02 7.46
C LEU A 355 -29.07 -5.28 7.58
N TYR A 356 -29.15 -4.03 7.12
CA TYR A 356 -30.38 -3.24 7.20
C TYR A 356 -31.52 -3.80 6.32
N TYR A 357 -31.22 -4.56 5.28
CA TYR A 357 -32.20 -5.35 4.52
C TYR A 357 -32.75 -6.53 5.33
N ARG A 358 -31.87 -7.27 6.04
CA ARG A 358 -32.25 -8.42 6.89
C ARG A 358 -32.93 -8.01 8.20
N ARG A 359 -32.57 -6.86 8.77
CA ARG A 359 -33.04 -6.35 10.06
C ARG A 359 -33.42 -4.86 9.94
N PRO A 360 -34.56 -4.51 9.30
CA PRO A 360 -34.95 -3.12 9.04
C PRO A 360 -35.07 -2.23 10.28
N LEU A 361 -35.37 -2.80 11.46
CA LEU A 361 -35.41 -2.09 12.74
C LEU A 361 -34.06 -1.48 13.14
N LEU A 362 -32.95 -2.05 12.67
CA LEU A 362 -31.59 -1.53 12.90
C LEU A 362 -31.21 -0.40 11.93
N LYS A 363 -32.04 -0.07 10.92
CA LYS A 363 -31.74 0.96 9.92
C LYS A 363 -31.87 2.38 10.49
N ARG A 364 -30.89 2.77 11.31
CA ARG A 364 -30.78 4.08 11.96
C ARG A 364 -29.44 4.72 11.66
N ALA A 365 -29.45 6.05 11.54
CA ALA A 365 -28.26 6.89 11.42
C ALA A 365 -27.21 6.55 12.52
N ASP A 366 -27.67 6.47 13.77
CA ASP A 366 -26.84 6.19 14.94
C ASP A 366 -26.07 4.87 14.87
N ASN A 367 -26.58 3.89 14.11
CA ASN A 367 -26.05 2.53 14.03
C ASN A 367 -24.94 2.38 13.00
N ASP A 368 -24.72 3.33 12.07
CA ASP A 368 -23.66 3.24 11.05
C ASP A 368 -22.28 2.96 11.68
N ILE A 369 -21.98 3.62 12.81
CA ILE A 369 -20.71 3.46 13.55
C ILE A 369 -20.65 2.15 14.35
N LEU A 370 -21.79 1.61 14.80
CA LEU A 370 -21.84 0.32 15.51
C LEU A 370 -21.58 -0.84 14.53
N VAL A 371 -22.21 -0.77 13.35
CA VAL A 371 -21.98 -1.70 12.25
C VAL A 371 -20.52 -1.65 11.80
N LEU A 372 -19.95 -0.46 11.64
CA LEU A 372 -18.52 -0.30 11.35
C LEU A 372 -17.64 -0.97 12.41
N LEU A 373 -17.86 -0.69 13.70
CA LEU A 373 -17.09 -1.28 14.80
C LEU A 373 -17.06 -2.81 14.73
N VAL A 374 -18.22 -3.44 14.55
CA VAL A 374 -18.35 -4.89 14.35
C VAL A 374 -17.50 -5.36 13.16
N TRP A 375 -17.66 -4.75 11.99
CA TRP A 375 -16.95 -5.14 10.77
C TRP A 375 -15.44 -4.93 10.82
N THR A 376 -14.97 -3.91 11.53
CA THR A 376 -13.52 -3.65 11.70
C THR A 376 -12.80 -4.71 12.54
N SER A 377 -13.54 -5.58 13.24
CA SER A 377 -12.95 -6.76 13.92
C SER A 377 -12.73 -7.98 13.00
N MET A 378 -13.33 -8.00 11.81
CA MET A 378 -13.21 -9.12 10.86
C MET A 378 -12.19 -8.91 9.74
N ILE A 379 -12.06 -7.68 9.23
CA ILE A 379 -11.27 -7.41 8.03
C ILE A 379 -9.79 -7.23 8.44
N GLN A 380 -9.00 -8.31 8.34
CA GLN A 380 -7.61 -8.36 8.80
C GLN A 380 -6.69 -7.31 8.15
N ASP A 381 -6.97 -6.91 6.90
CA ASP A 381 -6.23 -5.90 6.13
C ASP A 381 -6.62 -4.44 6.46
N LEU A 382 -7.60 -4.24 7.35
CA LEU A 382 -8.19 -2.93 7.62
C LEU A 382 -7.42 -2.21 8.73
N CYS A 383 -6.59 -1.24 8.33
CA CYS A 383 -5.57 -0.55 9.15
C CYS A 383 -5.98 -0.30 10.62
N PRO A 384 -5.65 -1.20 11.56
CA PRO A 384 -6.25 -1.18 12.91
C PRO A 384 -5.86 0.07 13.67
N ARG A 385 -4.61 0.49 13.48
CA ARG A 385 -4.01 1.70 14.04
C ARG A 385 -4.87 2.95 13.87
N MET A 386 -5.47 3.17 12.69
CA MET A 386 -6.27 4.37 12.43
C MET A 386 -7.53 4.40 13.31
N ILE A 387 -8.16 3.24 13.52
CA ILE A 387 -9.39 3.13 14.29
C ILE A 387 -9.08 3.15 15.79
N SER A 388 -7.98 2.53 16.23
CA SER A 388 -7.42 2.75 17.58
C SER A 388 -7.14 4.23 17.84
N GLU A 389 -6.50 4.93 16.91
CA GLU A 389 -6.25 6.38 16.97
C GLU A 389 -7.53 7.24 16.91
N TRP A 390 -8.69 6.66 16.55
CA TRP A 390 -9.99 7.32 16.68
C TRP A 390 -10.69 6.95 17.99
N ALA A 391 -10.65 5.70 18.44
CA ALA A 391 -11.23 5.24 19.69
C ALA A 391 -10.64 6.01 20.89
N VAL A 392 -9.33 6.26 20.90
CA VAL A 392 -8.68 7.08 21.96
C VAL A 392 -8.94 8.59 21.83
N SER A 393 -9.72 9.06 20.85
CA SER A 393 -10.06 10.49 20.69
C SER A 393 -11.39 10.84 21.37
N ASP A 394 -11.58 12.11 21.71
CA ASP A 394 -12.79 12.66 22.34
C ASP A 394 -14.10 12.18 21.65
N HIS A 395 -14.07 12.06 20.32
CA HIS A 395 -15.22 11.61 19.54
C HIS A 395 -15.43 10.09 19.60
N GLY A 396 -14.35 9.30 19.70
CA GLY A 396 -14.44 7.86 20.01
C GLY A 396 -15.02 7.66 21.41
N GLN A 397 -14.50 8.38 22.40
CA GLN A 397 -15.01 8.37 23.78
C GLN A 397 -16.48 8.81 23.88
N THR A 398 -16.91 9.77 23.06
CA THR A 398 -18.34 10.15 22.94
C THR A 398 -19.19 8.97 22.44
N VAL A 399 -18.71 8.19 21.47
CA VAL A 399 -19.42 6.99 20.98
C VAL A 399 -19.39 5.87 22.02
N TYR A 400 -18.29 5.70 22.78
CA TYR A 400 -18.21 4.76 23.90
C TYR A 400 -19.26 5.04 24.99
N GLN A 401 -19.30 6.26 25.51
CA GLN A 401 -20.29 6.66 26.52
C GLN A 401 -21.73 6.47 26.01
N ARG A 402 -21.99 6.85 24.75
CA ARG A 402 -23.29 6.60 24.11
C ARG A 402 -23.63 5.10 24.04
N MET A 403 -22.67 4.19 23.84
CA MET A 403 -22.94 2.76 23.86
C MET A 403 -23.33 2.25 25.26
N LEU A 404 -22.72 2.77 26.33
CA LEU A 404 -23.12 2.46 27.71
C LEU A 404 -24.55 2.97 27.99
N GLU A 405 -24.84 4.23 27.66
CA GLU A 405 -26.19 4.81 27.76
C GLU A 405 -27.24 3.99 26.99
N GLU A 406 -26.93 3.56 25.76
CA GLU A 406 -27.85 2.77 24.93
C GLU A 406 -28.15 1.37 25.48
N ILE A 407 -27.23 0.78 26.25
CA ILE A 407 -27.44 -0.50 26.95
C ILE A 407 -28.35 -0.29 28.17
N GLN A 408 -28.14 0.78 28.94
CA GLN A 408 -28.96 1.10 30.12
C GLN A 408 -30.41 1.47 29.78
N ILE A 409 -30.65 2.18 28.68
CA ILE A 409 -31.94 2.82 28.36
C ILE A 409 -33.05 1.82 27.94
N SER A 410 -32.72 0.54 27.75
CA SER A 410 -33.58 -0.52 27.19
C SER A 410 -33.98 -0.31 25.72
N ARG A 411 -33.75 -1.33 24.90
CA ARG A 411 -34.05 -1.36 23.45
C ARG A 411 -34.38 -2.79 23.01
N SER A 412 -34.72 -2.99 21.72
CA SER A 412 -35.01 -4.33 21.20
C SER A 412 -33.78 -5.26 21.27
N PRO A 413 -33.97 -6.59 21.33
CA PRO A 413 -32.86 -7.54 21.43
C PRO A 413 -31.80 -7.39 20.33
N GLU A 414 -32.21 -7.03 19.10
CA GLU A 414 -31.29 -6.87 17.97
C GLU A 414 -30.35 -5.67 18.18
N GLN A 415 -30.89 -4.58 18.74
CA GLN A 415 -30.12 -3.38 19.04
C GLN A 415 -29.21 -3.60 20.24
N LEU A 416 -29.68 -4.29 21.28
CA LEU A 416 -28.85 -4.66 22.43
C LEU A 416 -27.67 -5.53 21.99
N ALA A 417 -27.91 -6.53 21.13
CA ALA A 417 -26.86 -7.36 20.54
C ALA A 417 -25.86 -6.56 19.69
N LEU A 418 -26.34 -5.66 18.84
CA LEU A 418 -25.50 -4.78 18.03
C LEU A 418 -24.63 -3.86 18.90
N THR A 419 -25.22 -3.20 19.90
CA THR A 419 -24.50 -2.27 20.79
C THR A 419 -23.49 -3.01 21.69
N LEU A 420 -23.85 -4.17 22.27
CA LEU A 420 -22.92 -5.00 23.04
C LEU A 420 -21.74 -5.50 22.20
N THR A 421 -21.98 -5.95 20.96
CA THR A 421 -20.90 -6.45 20.09
C THR A 421 -20.01 -5.32 19.58
N ALA A 422 -20.60 -4.16 19.24
CA ALA A 422 -19.84 -2.96 18.88
C ALA A 422 -18.97 -2.46 20.05
N LEU A 423 -19.47 -2.53 21.28
CA LEU A 423 -18.72 -2.19 22.50
C LEU A 423 -17.54 -3.15 22.74
N LEU A 424 -17.74 -4.46 22.58
CA LEU A 424 -16.65 -5.45 22.63
C LEU A 424 -15.58 -5.18 21.56
N CYS A 425 -16.00 -4.89 20.32
CA CYS A 425 -15.07 -4.55 19.24
C CYS A 425 -14.32 -3.23 19.52
N TYR A 426 -14.99 -2.25 20.13
CA TYR A 426 -14.39 -0.98 20.54
C TYR A 426 -13.31 -1.18 21.62
N LEU A 427 -13.55 -2.00 22.64
CA LEU A 427 -12.54 -2.28 23.68
C LEU A 427 -11.29 -2.95 23.11
N ARG A 428 -11.45 -3.87 22.14
CA ARG A 428 -10.33 -4.52 21.42
C ARG A 428 -9.51 -3.55 20.55
N LEU A 429 -10.01 -2.35 20.27
CA LEU A 429 -9.29 -1.29 19.56
C LEU A 429 -8.50 -0.38 20.52
N LEU A 430 -8.75 -0.44 21.83
CA LEU A 430 -7.99 0.29 22.84
C LEU A 430 -6.66 -0.44 23.17
N PRO A 431 -5.61 0.26 23.62
CA PRO A 431 -4.39 -0.39 24.09
C PRO A 431 -4.68 -1.19 25.38
N SER A 432 -4.63 -2.52 25.31
CA SER A 432 -5.01 -3.39 26.44
C SER A 432 -4.18 -3.11 27.70
N PRO A 433 -4.81 -2.83 28.86
CA PRO A 433 -4.10 -2.64 30.12
C PRO A 433 -3.59 -3.99 30.67
N SER A 434 -2.39 -4.37 30.23
CA SER A 434 -1.49 -5.38 30.83
C SER A 434 -2.14 -6.62 31.48
N LYS A 435 -2.41 -7.65 30.66
CA LYS A 435 -2.97 -8.97 31.02
C LYS A 435 -4.40 -8.92 31.55
N ASP A 436 -5.35 -9.43 30.75
CA ASP A 436 -6.73 -9.68 31.17
C ASP A 436 -6.79 -10.42 32.50
N VAL A 437 -7.47 -9.80 33.49
CA VAL A 437 -7.78 -10.47 34.75
C VAL A 437 -8.91 -11.44 34.47
N SER A 438 -8.59 -12.74 34.33
CA SER A 438 -9.53 -13.83 34.03
C SER A 438 -10.49 -14.19 35.18
N GLN A 439 -10.63 -13.28 36.15
CA GLN A 439 -11.46 -13.39 37.34
C GLN A 439 -12.27 -12.11 37.48
N SER A 440 -13.42 -12.20 38.17
CA SER A 440 -14.21 -11.02 38.50
C SER A 440 -13.53 -10.16 39.55
N ILE A 441 -13.62 -8.84 39.43
CA ILE A 441 -12.99 -7.86 40.33
C ILE A 441 -13.92 -7.56 41.52
N ASN A 442 -15.20 -7.31 41.25
CA ASN A 442 -16.23 -7.01 42.24
C ASN A 442 -16.94 -8.28 42.78
N GLY A 443 -16.25 -9.43 42.75
CA GLY A 443 -16.73 -10.70 43.32
C GLY A 443 -17.60 -11.56 42.39
N CYS A 444 -18.27 -10.98 41.40
CA CYS A 444 -18.84 -11.72 40.26
C CYS A 444 -18.89 -10.83 39.00
N TYR A 445 -19.08 -11.46 37.83
CA TYR A 445 -19.10 -10.77 36.54
C TYR A 445 -20.32 -9.84 36.35
N LEU A 446 -21.41 -10.05 37.11
CA LEU A 446 -22.57 -9.17 37.07
C LEU A 446 -22.25 -7.80 37.68
N GLU A 447 -21.56 -7.78 38.84
CA GLU A 447 -21.16 -6.52 39.48
C GLU A 447 -20.06 -5.82 38.69
N ASP A 448 -19.17 -6.56 38.02
CA ASP A 448 -18.24 -5.99 37.04
C ASP A 448 -18.96 -5.39 35.83
N PHE A 449 -20.02 -6.04 35.32
CA PHE A 449 -20.83 -5.48 34.24
C PHE A 449 -21.54 -4.20 34.68
N ASN A 450 -22.17 -4.19 35.86
CA ASN A 450 -22.81 -3.01 36.44
C ASN A 450 -21.80 -1.85 36.58
N ALA A 451 -20.63 -2.12 37.19
CA ALA A 451 -19.58 -1.11 37.35
C ALA A 451 -19.08 -0.56 36.01
N ALA A 452 -18.90 -1.41 34.99
CA ALA A 452 -18.51 -1.00 33.64
C ALA A 452 -19.61 -0.18 32.94
N MET A 453 -20.89 -0.51 33.15
CA MET A 453 -22.02 0.29 32.63
C MET A 453 -22.12 1.66 33.32
N ASP A 454 -21.75 1.76 34.61
CA ASP A 454 -21.60 3.03 35.34
C ASP A 454 -20.32 3.82 34.93
N GLY A 455 -19.57 3.34 33.93
CA GLY A 455 -18.39 4.01 33.39
C GLY A 455 -17.11 3.81 34.21
N HIS A 456 -17.08 2.86 35.15
CA HIS A 456 -15.85 2.49 35.85
C HIS A 456 -14.95 1.68 34.91
N HIS A 457 -13.70 2.11 34.76
CA HIS A 457 -12.67 1.27 34.14
C HIS A 457 -12.24 0.17 35.10
N LEU A 458 -12.21 -1.06 34.59
CA LEU A 458 -11.80 -2.27 35.30
C LEU A 458 -10.48 -2.77 34.69
N GLY A 459 -10.21 -4.07 34.82
CA GLY A 459 -9.11 -4.77 34.13
C GLY A 459 -9.58 -6.04 33.44
N ASN A 460 -10.88 -6.12 33.15
CA ASN A 460 -11.57 -7.31 32.68
C ASN A 460 -12.85 -7.03 31.85
N GLU A 461 -13.13 -5.78 31.46
CA GLU A 461 -14.35 -5.38 30.75
C GLU A 461 -14.60 -6.20 29.47
N MET A 462 -13.53 -6.56 28.75
CA MET A 462 -13.60 -7.43 27.58
C MET A 462 -14.11 -8.83 27.92
N MET A 463 -13.57 -9.45 28.98
CA MET A 463 -14.00 -10.77 29.48
C MET A 463 -15.44 -10.73 30.02
N VAL A 464 -15.80 -9.64 30.70
CA VAL A 464 -17.16 -9.39 31.20
C VAL A 464 -18.15 -9.36 30.04
N LEU A 465 -17.90 -8.52 29.02
CA LEU A 465 -18.77 -8.36 27.84
C LEU A 465 -18.82 -9.61 26.96
N GLU A 466 -17.71 -10.34 26.81
CA GLU A 466 -17.71 -11.65 26.12
C GLU A 466 -18.58 -12.69 26.83
N ARG A 467 -18.60 -12.70 28.16
CA ARG A 467 -19.52 -13.55 28.93
C ARG A 467 -20.97 -13.03 28.83
N THR A 468 -21.21 -11.72 28.93
CA THR A 468 -22.55 -11.13 28.77
C THR A 468 -23.16 -11.46 27.41
N LEU A 469 -22.39 -11.38 26.32
CA LEU A 469 -22.85 -11.74 24.98
C LEU A 469 -23.22 -13.23 24.85
N ARG A 470 -22.50 -14.14 25.51
CA ARG A 470 -22.84 -15.57 25.57
C ARG A 470 -24.11 -15.84 26.37
N SER A 471 -24.25 -15.22 27.55
CA SER A 471 -25.47 -15.30 28.35
C SER A 471 -26.69 -14.76 27.60
N PHE A 472 -26.50 -13.67 26.84
CA PHE A 472 -27.52 -13.13 25.95
C PHE A 472 -27.85 -14.07 24.77
N GLU A 473 -26.87 -14.70 24.14
CA GLU A 473 -27.11 -15.73 23.11
C GLU A 473 -27.94 -16.90 23.68
N GLN A 474 -27.56 -17.41 24.85
CA GLN A 474 -28.29 -18.49 25.52
C GLN A 474 -29.73 -18.08 25.84
N ALA A 475 -29.94 -16.87 26.40
CA ALA A 475 -31.28 -16.36 26.67
C ALA A 475 -32.12 -16.21 25.39
N ALA A 476 -31.53 -15.76 24.27
CA ALA A 476 -32.22 -15.70 22.98
C ALA A 476 -32.62 -17.10 22.48
N ARG A 477 -31.71 -18.07 22.60
CA ARG A 477 -31.92 -19.49 22.25
C ARG A 477 -33.06 -20.13 23.06
N GLU A 478 -33.10 -19.87 24.36
CA GLU A 478 -34.13 -20.37 25.27
C GLU A 478 -35.51 -19.74 25.02
N ASN A 479 -35.55 -18.48 24.57
CA ASN A 479 -36.79 -17.80 24.15
C ASN A 479 -37.23 -18.15 22.71
N GLY A 480 -36.61 -19.14 22.06
CA GLY A 480 -37.04 -19.66 20.77
C GLY A 480 -36.58 -18.85 19.55
N HIS A 481 -35.70 -17.86 19.72
CA HIS A 481 -34.96 -17.28 18.61
C HIS A 481 -33.78 -18.21 18.28
N ASP A 482 -33.63 -18.67 17.03
CA ASP A 482 -32.42 -19.41 16.66
C ASP A 482 -31.22 -18.45 16.72
N PRO A 483 -30.25 -18.63 17.63
CA PRO A 483 -29.09 -17.76 17.70
C PRO A 483 -28.24 -17.79 16.44
N ARG A 484 -28.32 -18.86 15.61
CA ARG A 484 -27.67 -18.97 14.30
C ARG A 484 -28.31 -18.07 13.25
N GLU A 485 -29.61 -17.80 13.36
CA GLU A 485 -30.27 -16.72 12.62
C GLU A 485 -30.15 -15.36 13.32
N PHE A 486 -29.92 -15.31 14.64
CA PHE A 486 -29.89 -14.05 15.37
C PHE A 486 -28.53 -13.35 15.22
N LEU A 487 -27.51 -13.79 15.96
CA LEU A 487 -26.19 -13.14 16.01
C LEU A 487 -25.48 -13.17 14.64
N PRO A 488 -25.37 -14.30 13.91
CA PRO A 488 -24.79 -14.30 12.56
C PRO A 488 -25.59 -13.54 11.49
N SER A 489 -26.86 -13.15 11.72
CA SER A 489 -27.55 -12.21 10.82
C SER A 489 -27.24 -10.74 11.11
N ILE A 490 -26.98 -10.42 12.38
CA ILE A 490 -26.64 -9.07 12.86
C ILE A 490 -25.17 -8.77 12.59
N LEU A 491 -24.32 -9.79 12.73
CA LEU A 491 -22.86 -9.67 12.72
C LEU A 491 -22.23 -10.21 11.43
N THR A 492 -22.78 -11.28 10.85
CA THR A 492 -22.18 -11.99 9.69
C THR A 492 -20.75 -12.53 9.93
N ILE A 493 -20.40 -12.67 11.21
CA ILE A 493 -19.14 -13.22 11.74
C ILE A 493 -19.12 -14.75 11.59
N ASP A 494 -17.96 -15.29 11.22
CA ASP A 494 -17.60 -16.68 11.46
C ASP A 494 -17.16 -16.84 12.93
N CYS A 495 -17.91 -17.62 13.73
CA CYS A 495 -18.02 -17.48 15.18
C CYS A 495 -16.76 -17.77 16.02
N SER A 496 -15.63 -18.08 15.38
CA SER A 496 -14.27 -18.08 15.94
C SER A 496 -13.98 -16.97 16.97
N VAL A 497 -14.51 -15.76 16.74
CA VAL A 497 -14.38 -14.57 17.60
C VAL A 497 -15.02 -14.73 18.99
N LEU A 498 -15.86 -15.76 19.18
CA LEU A 498 -16.54 -16.15 20.42
C LEU A 498 -16.15 -17.56 20.89
N GLU A 499 -15.14 -18.21 20.32
CA GLU A 499 -14.72 -19.54 20.77
C GLU A 499 -13.95 -19.49 22.10
N CYS A 500 -14.58 -20.03 23.16
CA CYS A 500 -13.93 -20.34 24.44
C CYS A 500 -14.71 -21.52 25.08
N PRO A 501 -14.08 -22.50 25.75
CA PRO A 501 -14.73 -23.77 26.08
C PRO A 501 -15.96 -23.67 26.99
N GLU A 502 -16.93 -24.56 26.75
CA GLU A 502 -18.30 -24.58 27.33
C GLU A 502 -18.41 -24.73 28.87
N ARG A 503 -17.29 -24.74 29.61
CA ARG A 503 -17.23 -25.20 31.02
C ARG A 503 -17.44 -24.11 32.09
N PHE A 504 -17.84 -22.89 31.72
CA PHE A 504 -17.79 -21.72 32.62
C PHE A 504 -19.11 -20.94 32.79
N LEU A 505 -20.25 -21.48 32.35
CA LEU A 505 -21.56 -20.81 32.47
C LEU A 505 -22.10 -20.79 33.91
N ASP A 506 -21.89 -21.87 34.67
CA ASP A 506 -22.43 -22.02 36.04
C ASP A 506 -21.83 -21.02 37.05
N GLU A 507 -20.66 -20.45 36.76
CA GLU A 507 -19.97 -19.50 37.65
C GLU A 507 -20.57 -18.09 37.65
N TYR A 508 -21.47 -17.76 36.71
CA TYR A 508 -21.86 -16.37 36.46
C TYR A 508 -22.76 -15.75 37.54
N TRP A 509 -23.47 -16.57 38.31
CA TRP A 509 -24.54 -16.15 39.24
C TRP A 509 -24.30 -16.54 40.70
N VAL A 510 -23.14 -17.09 41.04
CA VAL A 510 -22.85 -17.55 42.41
C VAL A 510 -22.33 -16.38 43.25
N THR A 511 -23.18 -15.81 44.11
CA THR A 511 -22.74 -14.86 45.14
C THR A 511 -21.83 -15.54 46.16
N PRO A 512 -20.73 -14.90 46.61
CA PRO A 512 -19.90 -15.44 47.68
C PRO A 512 -20.67 -15.48 49.01
N ALA A 513 -21.15 -16.67 49.41
CA ALA A 513 -21.82 -16.85 50.69
C ALA A 513 -20.91 -16.44 51.86
N PHE A 514 -21.45 -15.67 52.81
CA PHE A 514 -20.71 -15.14 53.96
C PHE A 514 -20.02 -16.26 54.76
N VAL A 515 -18.69 -16.34 54.68
CA VAL A 515 -17.88 -17.27 55.49
C VAL A 515 -17.79 -16.72 56.91
N GLU A 516 -18.81 -17.01 57.73
CA GLU A 516 -18.85 -16.57 59.13
C GLU A 516 -17.75 -17.27 59.94
N ASN A 517 -16.75 -16.49 60.36
CA ASN A 517 -15.45 -17.00 60.81
C ASN A 517 -15.49 -17.54 62.26
N LYS A 518 -15.76 -18.84 62.42
CA LYS A 518 -15.81 -19.54 63.72
C LYS A 518 -14.74 -20.62 63.86
N ASN A 519 -13.59 -20.22 64.40
CA ASN A 519 -12.64 -21.12 65.09
C ASN A 519 -13.35 -21.82 66.26
N PRO A 520 -13.05 -23.11 66.53
CA PRO A 520 -12.01 -23.40 67.53
C PRO A 520 -11.09 -24.59 67.20
N ALA A 521 -10.02 -24.73 68.00
CA ALA A 521 -8.99 -25.77 67.88
C ALA A 521 -9.29 -27.01 68.79
N PRO A 522 -8.36 -27.93 69.11
CA PRO A 522 -8.27 -29.20 68.37
C PRO A 522 -8.37 -30.48 69.23
N HIS A 523 -8.56 -31.61 68.54
CA HIS A 523 -8.40 -33.01 68.99
C HIS A 523 -9.28 -33.56 70.15
N ILE A 524 -10.06 -34.61 69.85
CA ILE A 524 -9.79 -36.00 70.29
C ILE A 524 -10.68 -36.98 69.49
N ARG A 525 -10.32 -38.27 69.42
CA ARG A 525 -10.99 -39.33 68.61
C ARG A 525 -12.05 -40.12 69.39
N ASN A 526 -12.96 -40.74 68.62
CA ASN A 526 -13.94 -41.78 68.99
C ASN A 526 -15.19 -41.28 69.75
N ARG A 527 -16.40 -41.87 69.61
CA ARG A 527 -16.76 -43.21 69.10
C ARG A 527 -18.15 -43.23 68.41
N ASN A 528 -18.43 -44.27 67.61
CA ASN A 528 -19.62 -44.41 66.75
C ASN A 528 -20.98 -44.58 67.48
N VAL A 529 -22.06 -44.02 66.90
CA VAL A 529 -23.43 -44.60 66.81
C VAL A 529 -23.99 -44.29 65.41
N LYS A 530 -25.06 -44.97 64.95
CA LYS A 530 -25.62 -44.92 63.57
C LYS A 530 -27.14 -44.65 63.56
N PHE A 531 -27.65 -44.19 62.39
CA PHE A 531 -29.06 -43.96 62.00
C PHE A 531 -29.77 -42.77 62.70
N GLY A 532 -30.65 -42.00 62.04
CA GLY A 532 -31.02 -41.98 60.61
C GLY A 532 -32.16 -40.97 60.27
N SER A 533 -32.34 -40.69 58.96
CA SER A 533 -33.51 -40.06 58.29
C SER A 533 -34.10 -38.70 58.75
N THR A 534 -33.88 -37.68 57.89
CA THR A 534 -34.85 -36.65 57.40
C THR A 534 -35.83 -35.91 58.34
N GLU A 535 -35.61 -34.60 58.49
CA GLU A 535 -36.52 -33.45 58.17
C GLU A 535 -35.81 -32.15 58.66
N ALA A 536 -35.36 -31.22 57.80
CA ALA A 536 -36.06 -30.32 56.87
C ALA A 536 -36.64 -29.06 57.56
N ILE A 537 -35.90 -27.95 57.54
CA ILE A 537 -36.36 -26.60 57.96
C ILE A 537 -35.88 -25.54 56.95
N SER A 538 -36.81 -25.04 56.13
CA SER A 538 -36.86 -23.67 55.57
C SER A 538 -35.59 -23.08 54.93
N ASP A 539 -35.23 -23.52 53.72
CA ASP A 539 -34.35 -22.76 52.81
C ASP A 539 -35.10 -21.59 52.08
N ASP A 540 -36.42 -21.50 52.26
CA ASP A 540 -37.33 -20.70 51.42
C ASP A 540 -37.04 -19.19 51.40
N LEU A 541 -36.45 -18.61 52.45
CA LEU A 541 -36.17 -17.18 52.51
C LEU A 541 -35.03 -16.73 51.57
N ALA A 542 -34.05 -17.61 51.29
CA ALA A 542 -32.95 -17.32 50.37
C ALA A 542 -33.41 -17.45 48.91
N MET A 543 -34.21 -18.48 48.62
CA MET A 543 -34.88 -18.67 47.33
C MET A 543 -35.75 -17.47 46.95
N CYS A 544 -36.49 -16.88 47.89
CA CYS A 544 -37.35 -15.72 47.61
C CYS A 544 -36.57 -14.48 47.13
N ALA A 545 -35.34 -14.26 47.61
CA ALA A 545 -34.50 -13.15 47.15
C ALA A 545 -33.92 -13.43 45.74
N LEU A 546 -33.34 -14.62 45.54
CA LEU A 546 -32.77 -15.03 44.26
C LEU A 546 -33.81 -15.00 43.11
N VAL A 547 -35.05 -15.38 43.42
CA VAL A 547 -36.19 -15.29 42.51
C VAL A 547 -36.59 -13.84 42.24
N PHE A 548 -36.46 -12.91 43.19
CA PHE A 548 -36.82 -11.49 43.00
C PHE A 548 -35.88 -10.76 42.04
N ASP A 549 -34.57 -11.01 42.12
CA ASP A 549 -33.58 -10.36 41.26
C ASP A 549 -33.63 -10.95 39.83
N LEU A 550 -33.77 -12.28 39.71
CA LEU A 550 -34.07 -12.91 38.42
C LEU A 550 -35.37 -12.37 37.81
N LEU A 551 -36.46 -12.29 38.61
CA LEU A 551 -37.72 -11.69 38.16
C LEU A 551 -37.60 -10.20 37.83
N SER A 552 -36.62 -9.47 38.32
CA SER A 552 -36.48 -8.04 37.98
C SER A 552 -36.02 -7.86 36.53
N ILE A 553 -35.01 -8.62 36.10
CA ILE A 553 -34.60 -8.65 34.68
C ILE A 553 -35.69 -9.31 33.83
N PHE A 554 -36.26 -10.43 34.30
CA PHE A 554 -37.32 -11.15 33.56
C PHE A 554 -38.61 -10.32 33.42
N ALA A 555 -38.95 -9.48 34.39
CA ALA A 555 -40.11 -8.58 34.34
C ALA A 555 -39.89 -7.37 33.44
N ILE A 556 -38.68 -6.79 33.39
CA ILE A 556 -38.37 -5.74 32.41
C ILE A 556 -38.59 -6.25 30.98
N ILE A 557 -38.15 -7.49 30.71
CA ILE A 557 -38.35 -8.17 29.42
C ILE A 557 -39.84 -8.53 29.20
N GLN A 558 -40.50 -9.20 30.16
CA GLN A 558 -41.90 -9.63 30.06
C GLN A 558 -42.89 -8.47 29.96
N VAL A 559 -42.72 -7.38 30.71
CA VAL A 559 -43.65 -6.24 30.69
C VAL A 559 -43.59 -5.50 29.35
N HIS A 560 -42.42 -5.41 28.71
CA HIS A 560 -42.31 -4.94 27.32
C HIS A 560 -42.96 -5.92 26.33
N TYR A 561 -42.74 -7.23 26.47
CA TYR A 561 -43.33 -8.23 25.59
C TYR A 561 -44.87 -8.27 25.67
N TRP A 562 -45.43 -8.21 26.88
CA TRP A 562 -46.87 -8.28 27.12
C TRP A 562 -47.61 -7.03 26.65
N ALA A 563 -47.01 -5.84 26.83
CA ALA A 563 -47.58 -4.57 26.35
C ALA A 563 -47.68 -4.45 24.82
N ILE A 564 -46.87 -5.21 24.08
CA ILE A 564 -46.87 -5.24 22.60
C ILE A 564 -47.80 -6.35 22.06
N GLY A 565 -48.02 -7.43 22.82
CA GLY A 565 -48.74 -8.62 22.35
C GLY A 565 -50.27 -8.55 22.31
N HIS A 566 -50.91 -7.71 23.14
CA HIS A 566 -52.37 -7.75 23.33
C HIS A 566 -53.07 -6.38 23.45
N PRO A 567 -53.38 -5.71 22.32
CA PRO A 567 -54.53 -4.83 22.25
C PRO A 567 -55.85 -5.65 22.31
N GLU A 568 -56.95 -5.00 22.69
CA GLU A 568 -58.34 -5.48 22.65
C GLU A 568 -58.77 -6.66 23.56
N ILE A 569 -59.11 -6.37 24.83
CA ILE A 569 -60.28 -7.01 25.48
C ILE A 569 -61.10 -5.95 26.25
N LEU A 570 -62.17 -5.43 25.63
CA LEU A 570 -63.35 -4.93 26.36
C LEU A 570 -64.61 -4.77 25.45
N VAL A 571 -65.39 -5.85 25.35
CA VAL A 571 -66.85 -5.89 25.09
C VAL A 571 -67.38 -5.37 23.72
N SER A 572 -67.90 -6.27 22.87
CA SER A 572 -69.35 -6.38 22.61
C SER A 572 -69.79 -7.65 21.85
N THR A 573 -70.97 -8.16 22.25
CA THR A 573 -71.96 -9.06 21.57
C THR A 573 -71.66 -9.86 20.29
N GLN A 574 -71.99 -11.16 20.38
CA GLN A 574 -72.35 -12.16 19.32
C GLN A 574 -73.56 -11.78 18.42
N PRO A 575 -73.97 -12.59 17.39
CA PRO A 575 -73.23 -13.57 16.54
C PRO A 575 -73.61 -13.55 15.02
N LEU A 576 -72.87 -14.27 14.15
CA LEU A 576 -73.37 -15.32 13.22
C LEU A 576 -72.26 -15.92 12.30
N LEU A 577 -72.62 -16.97 11.52
CA LEU A 577 -71.79 -17.96 10.77
C LEU A 577 -72.03 -17.86 9.23
N PRO A 578 -71.43 -18.69 8.31
CA PRO A 578 -70.10 -19.36 8.22
C PRO A 578 -69.44 -19.38 6.78
N VAL A 579 -68.37 -20.21 6.58
CA VAL A 579 -67.91 -20.96 5.35
C VAL A 579 -66.73 -20.41 4.49
N ALA A 580 -65.92 -21.36 3.96
CA ALA A 580 -64.87 -21.33 2.92
C ALA A 580 -63.47 -20.77 3.32
N GLU A 581 -62.34 -21.49 3.41
CA GLU A 581 -61.84 -22.84 2.98
C GLU A 581 -61.01 -22.87 1.65
N VAL A 582 -60.08 -23.84 1.56
CA VAL A 582 -59.34 -24.37 0.36
C VAL A 582 -57.95 -23.76 -0.01
N HIS A 583 -56.88 -24.43 0.47
CA HIS A 583 -55.71 -25.01 -0.28
C HIS A 583 -54.81 -24.16 -1.26
N GLU A 584 -53.54 -24.48 -1.59
CA GLU A 584 -52.58 -25.54 -1.18
C GLU A 584 -51.09 -25.29 -1.59
N LYS A 585 -50.20 -26.20 -1.11
CA LYS A 585 -48.97 -26.77 -1.75
C LYS A 585 -47.69 -25.94 -2.01
N LYS A 586 -46.77 -26.11 -1.05
CA LYS A 586 -45.34 -26.50 -1.16
C LYS A 586 -44.85 -27.13 -2.49
N GLN A 587 -43.53 -27.04 -2.74
CA GLN A 587 -42.70 -28.23 -3.03
C GLN A 587 -41.18 -28.02 -2.72
N ASN A 588 -40.44 -29.12 -2.51
CA ASN A 588 -39.01 -29.17 -2.11
C ASN A 588 -38.14 -29.94 -3.12
N VAL A 589 -36.85 -29.57 -3.27
CA VAL A 589 -35.66 -30.43 -3.52
C VAL A 589 -34.44 -29.72 -2.87
N GLN A 590 -33.49 -30.26 -2.08
CA GLN A 590 -33.16 -31.61 -1.55
C GLN A 590 -31.91 -32.35 -2.12
N THR A 591 -30.71 -31.78 -1.89
CA THR A 591 -29.39 -32.45 -1.61
C THR A 591 -28.76 -33.46 -2.58
N TRP A 592 -27.40 -33.49 -2.63
CA TRP A 592 -26.55 -34.68 -2.42
C TRP A 592 -25.05 -34.28 -2.30
N GLU A 593 -24.22 -35.18 -1.76
CA GLU A 593 -22.78 -35.01 -1.47
C GLU A 593 -21.93 -36.00 -2.33
N ASP A 594 -20.59 -35.82 -2.43
CA ASP A 594 -19.58 -36.66 -1.73
C ASP A 594 -18.12 -36.46 -2.23
N SER A 595 -17.19 -36.87 -1.37
CA SER A 595 -15.73 -36.74 -1.23
C SER A 595 -14.80 -37.33 -2.31
N ARG A 596 -13.51 -36.90 -2.32
CA ARG A 596 -12.32 -37.73 -2.63
C ARG A 596 -10.96 -37.12 -2.22
N GLU A 597 -9.90 -37.95 -2.24
CA GLU A 597 -8.63 -37.76 -1.50
C GLU A 597 -7.41 -37.33 -2.36
N GLN A 598 -6.24 -37.21 -1.71
CA GLN A 598 -4.94 -36.67 -2.20
C GLN A 598 -4.13 -37.61 -3.13
N PRO A 599 -2.99 -37.16 -3.69
CA PRO A 599 -1.70 -37.41 -2.99
C PRO A 599 -0.62 -36.30 -3.10
N LEU A 600 0.44 -36.42 -2.28
CA LEU A 600 1.66 -35.58 -2.25
C LEU A 600 2.66 -35.90 -3.40
N PRO A 601 3.67 -35.03 -3.63
CA PRO A 601 5.04 -35.51 -3.42
C PRO A 601 6.08 -34.50 -2.88
N VAL A 602 6.93 -34.98 -1.96
CA VAL A 602 8.41 -34.83 -1.85
C VAL A 602 9.06 -33.44 -1.66
N VAL A 603 10.13 -33.43 -0.84
CA VAL A 603 10.99 -32.30 -0.44
C VAL A 603 12.26 -32.23 -1.29
N ASP A 604 12.79 -31.02 -1.52
CA ASP A 604 14.24 -30.80 -1.67
C ASP A 604 14.68 -29.54 -0.87
N ASN A 605 15.93 -29.52 -0.40
CA ASN A 605 16.47 -28.55 0.55
C ASN A 605 17.89 -28.09 0.14
N SER A 606 18.05 -26.86 -0.39
CA SER A 606 19.36 -26.18 -0.36
C SER A 606 19.33 -24.68 -0.71
N LYS A 607 19.30 -23.83 0.32
CA LYS A 607 20.02 -22.53 0.40
C LYS A 607 19.97 -21.98 1.83
N PRO A 608 21.03 -21.33 2.34
CA PRO A 608 20.98 -20.63 3.60
C PRO A 608 20.29 -19.28 3.43
N GLU A 609 19.21 -19.04 4.16
CA GLU A 609 18.57 -17.72 4.19
C GLU A 609 19.41 -16.74 5.00
N HIS A 610 19.67 -15.57 4.42
CA HIS A 610 20.46 -14.50 5.03
C HIS A 610 19.51 -13.52 5.75
N PRO A 611 19.74 -13.15 7.02
CA PRO A 611 18.79 -12.35 7.79
C PRO A 611 18.82 -10.88 7.37
N TYR A 612 17.86 -10.47 6.52
CA TYR A 612 17.60 -9.06 6.22
C TYR A 612 16.99 -8.36 7.44
N LEU A 613 17.70 -7.36 7.98
CA LEU A 613 17.23 -6.51 9.08
C LEU A 613 16.29 -5.41 8.53
N GLY A 614 15.04 -5.76 8.27
CA GLY A 614 14.04 -4.82 7.73
C GLY A 614 13.79 -3.59 8.61
N PRO A 615 13.02 -2.59 8.12
CA PRO A 615 12.95 -1.22 8.67
C PRO A 615 12.68 -1.08 10.18
N SER A 616 12.03 -2.07 10.80
CA SER A 616 11.84 -2.17 12.26
C SER A 616 13.16 -2.11 13.05
N ALA A 617 14.24 -2.70 12.52
CA ALA A 617 15.57 -2.65 13.14
C ALA A 617 16.14 -1.23 13.15
N VAL A 618 16.01 -0.49 12.04
CA VAL A 618 16.44 0.90 11.91
C VAL A 618 15.65 1.82 12.84
N VAL A 619 14.32 1.65 12.91
CA VAL A 619 13.46 2.41 13.84
C VAL A 619 13.84 2.15 15.29
N LYS A 620 14.05 0.89 15.67
CA LYS A 620 14.45 0.51 17.03
C LYS A 620 15.81 1.10 17.41
N PHE A 621 16.79 1.03 16.51
CA PHE A 621 18.13 1.59 16.75
C PHE A 621 18.09 3.12 16.88
N LYS A 622 17.26 3.81 16.07
CA LYS A 622 17.00 5.26 16.20
C LYS A 622 16.33 5.66 17.53
N SER A 623 15.60 4.76 18.18
CA SER A 623 15.01 5.01 19.51
C SER A 623 15.94 4.67 20.69
N GLU A 624 16.95 3.82 20.49
CA GLU A 624 17.84 3.35 21.57
C GLU A 624 19.18 4.14 21.64
N CYS A 625 19.67 4.71 20.52
CA CYS A 625 20.90 5.50 20.49
C CYS A 625 20.66 6.99 20.22
N ASP A 626 20.93 7.86 21.20
CA ASP A 626 21.04 9.31 20.94
C ASP A 626 22.36 9.63 20.23
N ILE A 627 22.29 9.56 18.90
CA ILE A 627 23.36 9.89 17.94
C ILE A 627 24.10 11.21 18.25
N LYS A 628 23.46 12.19 18.91
CA LYS A 628 24.12 13.46 19.28
C LYS A 628 25.22 13.32 20.32
N GLN A 629 25.30 12.18 21.01
CA GLN A 629 26.28 11.91 22.06
C GLN A 629 27.59 11.33 21.52
N TYR A 630 27.69 11.07 20.21
CA TYR A 630 28.85 10.48 19.56
C TYR A 630 29.56 11.48 18.63
N ARG A 631 30.89 11.36 18.54
CA ARG A 631 31.74 12.06 17.57
C ARG A 631 32.64 11.07 16.83
N PHE A 632 33.19 11.53 15.72
CA PHE A 632 34.30 10.87 15.02
C PHE A 632 35.63 11.46 15.50
N ILE A 633 36.66 10.61 15.54
CA ILE A 633 38.07 11.01 15.70
C ILE A 633 38.87 10.31 14.59
N ARG A 634 39.69 11.04 13.84
CA ARG A 634 40.55 10.48 12.78
C ARG A 634 42.00 10.43 13.25
N LEU A 635 42.59 9.24 13.22
CA LEU A 635 44.00 8.99 13.46
C LEU A 635 44.75 8.91 12.13
N SER A 636 45.79 9.70 11.98
CA SER A 636 46.57 9.82 10.74
C SER A 636 48.07 9.84 11.03
N ASN A 637 48.90 9.43 10.07
CA ASN A 637 50.34 9.20 10.26
C ASN A 637 50.66 8.17 11.37
N LEU A 638 49.94 7.04 11.38
CA LEU A 638 50.19 5.93 12.29
C LEU A 638 51.43 5.13 11.84
N GLN A 639 52.59 5.36 12.47
CA GLN A 639 53.83 4.65 12.16
C GLN A 639 54.36 3.82 13.35
N GLY A 640 54.92 2.64 13.06
CA GLY A 640 55.64 1.81 14.03
C GLY A 640 55.56 0.31 13.73
N PRO A 641 56.53 -0.51 14.20
CA PRO A 641 56.57 -1.95 13.92
C PRO A 641 55.39 -2.72 14.52
N ASP A 642 54.84 -2.26 15.65
CA ASP A 642 53.78 -2.95 16.40
C ASP A 642 52.37 -2.48 16.02
N LEU A 643 52.20 -1.79 14.88
CA LEU A 643 50.98 -1.06 14.51
C LEU A 643 49.70 -1.91 14.63
N ALA A 644 49.70 -3.11 14.04
CA ALA A 644 48.56 -4.04 14.10
C ALA A 644 48.22 -4.48 15.54
N GLN A 645 49.21 -4.67 16.41
CA GLN A 645 49.00 -5.00 17.82
C GLN A 645 48.40 -3.80 18.57
N LYS A 646 48.90 -2.58 18.34
CA LYS A 646 48.37 -1.37 18.96
C LYS A 646 46.95 -1.07 18.50
N ILE A 647 46.63 -1.25 17.22
CA ILE A 647 45.26 -1.13 16.67
C ILE A 647 44.32 -2.15 17.32
N SER A 648 44.77 -3.40 17.52
CA SER A 648 44.03 -4.40 18.29
C SER A 648 43.77 -3.92 19.73
N SER A 649 44.74 -3.28 20.39
CA SER A 649 44.52 -2.65 21.70
C SER A 649 43.49 -1.51 21.67
N ILE A 650 43.41 -0.69 20.60
CA ILE A 650 42.34 0.32 20.45
C ILE A 650 40.96 -0.35 20.45
N ARG A 651 40.79 -1.45 19.70
CA ARG A 651 39.50 -2.19 19.63
C ARG A 651 39.03 -2.77 20.97
N ASN A 652 39.89 -2.82 21.98
CA ASN A 652 39.59 -3.31 23.32
C ASN A 652 39.39 -2.19 24.36
N LEU A 653 39.45 -0.91 23.96
CA LEU A 653 39.15 0.22 24.83
C LEU A 653 37.63 0.36 24.99
N SER A 654 37.15 0.48 26.24
CA SER A 654 35.73 0.67 26.55
C SER A 654 35.13 1.97 25.98
N GLU A 655 35.97 2.95 25.67
CA GLU A 655 35.58 4.21 25.03
C GLU A 655 35.29 4.06 23.51
N VAL A 656 35.73 2.97 22.88
CA VAL A 656 35.70 2.83 21.40
C VAL A 656 34.46 2.06 20.96
N PHE A 657 33.48 2.77 20.39
CA PHE A 657 32.25 2.18 19.85
C PHE A 657 32.46 1.54 18.46
N SER A 658 33.29 2.17 17.63
CA SER A 658 33.72 1.62 16.34
C SER A 658 35.14 2.05 16.00
N LEU A 659 35.83 1.23 15.21
CA LEU A 659 37.16 1.52 14.64
C LEU A 659 37.19 0.95 13.21
N VAL A 660 37.36 1.84 12.24
CA VAL A 660 37.32 1.58 10.79
C VAL A 660 38.63 2.08 10.15
N GLU A 661 39.16 1.35 9.17
CA GLU A 661 40.29 1.79 8.36
C GLU A 661 39.77 2.51 7.11
N LEU A 662 40.33 3.67 6.81
CA LEU A 662 40.00 4.47 5.63
C LEU A 662 41.01 4.21 4.50
N PRO A 663 40.65 4.43 3.21
CA PRO A 663 41.51 4.09 2.08
C PRO A 663 42.81 4.89 1.94
N ASP A 664 43.02 5.92 2.76
CA ASP A 664 44.25 6.70 2.87
C ASP A 664 45.18 6.20 4.00
N GLU A 665 44.96 4.97 4.49
CA GLU A 665 45.64 4.36 5.64
C GLU A 665 45.44 5.11 6.97
N SER A 666 44.53 6.09 7.00
CA SER A 666 44.05 6.73 8.24
C SER A 666 42.94 5.90 8.87
N TRP A 667 42.68 6.10 10.16
CA TRP A 667 41.75 5.28 10.93
C TRP A 667 40.69 6.14 11.62
N GLU A 668 39.43 5.79 11.46
CA GLU A 668 38.28 6.50 12.01
C GLU A 668 37.74 5.77 13.25
N ILE A 669 37.56 6.52 14.34
CA ILE A 669 36.99 6.04 15.60
C ILE A 669 35.67 6.74 15.89
N VAL A 670 34.65 5.95 16.24
CA VAL A 670 33.42 6.46 16.87
C VAL A 670 33.57 6.34 18.38
N VAL A 671 33.36 7.45 19.10
CA VAL A 671 33.46 7.55 20.56
C VAL A 671 32.35 8.44 21.11
N LEU A 672 31.93 8.21 22.36
CA LEU A 672 31.06 9.13 23.09
C LEU A 672 31.81 10.45 23.37
N ILE A 673 31.12 11.58 23.22
CA ILE A 673 31.70 12.92 23.42
C ILE A 673 32.29 13.07 24.84
N ALA A 674 31.66 12.44 25.84
CA ALA A 674 32.16 12.42 27.21
C ALA A 674 33.50 11.68 27.38
N ASP A 675 33.72 10.62 26.60
CA ASP A 675 34.93 9.78 26.67
C ASP A 675 36.06 10.28 25.77
N SER A 676 35.76 11.19 24.83
CA SER A 676 36.71 11.79 23.89
C SER A 676 38.04 12.24 24.53
N PRO A 677 38.09 12.98 25.67
CA PRO A 677 39.36 13.43 26.23
C PRO A 677 40.17 12.31 26.87
N THR A 678 39.48 11.30 27.43
CA THR A 678 40.11 10.09 27.99
C THR A 678 40.75 9.26 26.89
N LEU A 679 40.04 9.09 25.78
CA LEU A 679 40.52 8.37 24.61
C LEU A 679 41.66 9.10 23.89
N GLU A 680 41.57 10.41 23.69
CA GLU A 680 42.62 11.24 23.09
C GLU A 680 43.95 11.13 23.86
N ASN A 681 43.90 11.17 25.19
CA ASN A 681 45.07 10.99 26.05
C ASN A 681 45.67 9.57 25.94
N LYS A 682 44.82 8.53 25.94
CA LYS A 682 45.24 7.13 25.71
C LYS A 682 45.92 6.96 24.35
N LEU A 683 45.33 7.49 23.29
CA LEU A 683 45.85 7.40 21.92
C LEU A 683 47.16 8.17 21.75
N SER A 684 47.29 9.35 22.36
CA SER A 684 48.53 10.14 22.40
C SER A 684 49.69 9.37 23.05
N GLN A 685 49.41 8.58 24.10
CA GLN A 685 50.41 7.73 24.76
C GLN A 685 50.74 6.47 23.95
N MET A 686 49.77 5.87 23.26
CA MET A 686 49.97 4.68 22.42
C MET A 686 50.73 4.99 21.13
N PHE A 687 50.50 6.18 20.55
CA PHE A 687 51.04 6.60 19.25
C PHE A 687 51.67 8.01 19.32
N PRO A 688 52.79 8.19 20.03
CA PRO A 688 53.48 9.47 20.09
C PRO A 688 53.94 9.91 18.69
N GLY A 689 53.37 11.00 18.17
CA GLY A 689 53.60 11.51 16.81
C GLY A 689 52.50 11.18 15.78
N CYS A 690 51.46 10.43 16.17
CA CYS A 690 50.22 10.35 15.40
C CYS A 690 49.47 11.70 15.45
N ASN A 691 48.82 12.07 14.34
CA ASN A 691 47.93 13.21 14.29
C ASN A 691 46.49 12.77 14.61
N ILE A 692 45.95 13.29 15.72
CA ILE A 692 44.63 12.97 16.26
C ILE A 692 43.69 14.14 15.96
N ASP A 693 42.90 14.02 14.90
CA ASP A 693 41.86 14.99 14.58
C ASP A 693 40.59 14.63 15.37
N THR A 694 40.37 15.29 16.50
CA THR A 694 39.19 15.08 17.35
C THR A 694 37.95 15.78 16.82
N GLU A 695 38.10 16.88 16.08
CA GLU A 695 37.02 17.62 15.43
C GLU A 695 36.71 17.06 14.03
N HIS A 696 36.90 15.73 13.83
CA HIS A 696 36.78 15.15 12.50
C HIS A 696 35.35 15.17 11.97
N ASP A 697 35.18 15.85 10.85
CA ASP A 697 33.96 15.83 10.05
C ASP A 697 34.15 14.87 8.85
N PRO A 698 33.52 13.68 8.86
CA PRO A 698 33.63 12.72 7.76
C PRO A 698 33.05 13.24 6.44
N PHE A 699 32.33 14.37 6.42
CA PHE A 699 31.74 14.97 5.23
C PHE A 699 32.43 16.27 4.77
N GLN A 700 33.35 16.85 5.55
CA GLN A 700 34.28 17.88 5.04
C GLN A 700 35.55 17.21 4.48
N PRO A 701 35.91 17.43 3.21
CA PRO A 701 37.22 17.02 2.71
C PRO A 701 38.32 17.83 3.41
N SER A 702 39.36 17.12 3.87
CA SER A 702 40.57 17.72 4.41
C SER A 702 41.35 18.49 3.34
N SER A 703 42.36 19.27 3.73
CA SER A 703 43.26 19.90 2.75
C SER A 703 43.99 18.87 1.89
N GLY A 704 44.34 17.71 2.46
CA GLY A 704 44.92 16.59 1.72
C GLY A 704 43.93 15.91 0.79
N ASP A 705 42.67 15.75 1.20
CA ASP A 705 41.61 15.17 0.37
C ASP A 705 41.38 16.03 -0.90
N VAL A 706 41.48 17.35 -0.77
CA VAL A 706 41.39 18.31 -1.90
C VAL A 706 42.69 18.34 -2.72
N GLU A 707 43.86 18.27 -2.08
CA GLU A 707 45.16 18.30 -2.75
C GLU A 707 45.39 17.04 -3.61
N SER A 708 45.11 15.85 -3.06
CA SER A 708 45.12 14.59 -3.82
C SER A 708 44.19 14.64 -5.03
N PHE A 709 42.96 15.15 -4.87
CA PHE A 709 42.03 15.32 -5.98
C PHE A 709 42.54 16.30 -7.05
N CYS A 710 43.19 17.40 -6.64
CA CYS A 710 43.85 18.32 -7.58
C CYS A 710 45.02 17.67 -8.32
N ILE A 711 45.79 16.79 -7.66
CA ILE A 711 46.88 16.03 -8.27
C ILE A 711 46.34 15.01 -9.29
N GLU A 712 45.35 14.19 -8.92
CA GLU A 712 44.71 13.21 -9.80
C GLU A 712 44.08 13.84 -11.05
N THR A 713 43.52 15.06 -10.91
CA THR A 713 42.90 15.80 -12.02
C THR A 713 43.88 16.68 -12.81
N GLY A 714 45.18 16.67 -12.48
CA GLY A 714 46.21 17.48 -13.13
C GLY A 714 46.07 19.00 -12.92
N SER A 715 45.34 19.42 -11.89
CA SER A 715 45.00 20.81 -11.61
C SER A 715 46.11 21.53 -10.83
N SER A 716 47.03 22.19 -11.55
CA SER A 716 48.23 22.80 -10.98
C SER A 716 48.00 24.16 -10.27
N SER A 717 46.82 24.41 -9.69
CA SER A 717 46.44 25.73 -9.14
C SER A 717 45.68 25.66 -7.81
N ILE A 718 46.42 25.40 -6.73
CA ILE A 718 45.89 25.57 -5.37
C ILE A 718 45.87 27.07 -5.04
N ARG A 719 44.67 27.66 -4.96
CA ARG A 719 44.44 28.98 -4.36
C ARG A 719 43.28 28.92 -3.37
N PRO A 720 43.44 29.37 -2.11
CA PRO A 720 42.37 29.35 -1.12
C PRO A 720 41.32 30.42 -1.43
N LEU A 721 40.28 30.04 -2.18
CA LEU A 721 38.98 30.70 -2.17
C LEU A 721 38.08 30.03 -1.13
N SER A 722 36.96 30.67 -0.75
CA SER A 722 36.13 30.21 0.35
C SER A 722 35.52 28.82 0.11
N LYS A 723 35.57 27.93 1.11
CA LYS A 723 35.09 26.52 1.08
C LYS A 723 33.75 26.31 0.36
N SER A 724 32.82 27.26 0.47
CA SER A 724 31.48 27.19 -0.12
C SER A 724 31.39 27.40 -1.64
N ALA A 725 32.49 27.75 -2.32
CA ALA A 725 32.48 28.18 -3.72
C ALA A 725 33.55 27.54 -4.62
N ASP A 726 34.45 26.71 -4.08
CA ASP A 726 35.47 26.02 -4.87
C ASP A 726 34.92 24.72 -5.50
N PRO A 727 34.87 24.59 -6.85
CA PRO A 727 34.42 23.36 -7.50
C PRO A 727 35.25 22.12 -7.17
N SER A 728 36.50 22.30 -6.75
CA SER A 728 37.41 21.25 -6.31
C SER A 728 37.01 20.72 -4.94
N TYR A 729 36.68 21.64 -4.00
CA TYR A 729 36.17 21.30 -2.68
C TYR A 729 34.83 20.56 -2.75
N LEU A 730 33.90 21.04 -3.59
CA LEU A 730 32.60 20.39 -3.80
C LEU A 730 32.72 19.00 -4.45
N LYS A 731 33.70 18.79 -5.33
CA LYS A 731 33.99 17.46 -5.91
C LYS A 731 34.66 16.51 -4.91
N ALA A 732 35.64 16.99 -4.14
CA ALA A 732 36.26 16.22 -3.07
C ALA A 732 35.22 15.82 -2.00
N GLN A 733 34.27 16.70 -1.68
CA GLN A 733 33.13 16.40 -0.81
C GLN A 733 32.20 15.34 -1.40
N ALA A 734 31.89 15.42 -2.70
CA ALA A 734 31.09 14.40 -3.38
C ALA A 734 31.79 13.03 -3.45
N LEU A 735 33.11 13.00 -3.63
CA LEU A 735 33.92 11.78 -3.56
C LEU A 735 33.94 11.20 -2.14
N LYS A 736 34.20 12.02 -1.11
CA LYS A 736 34.17 11.58 0.30
C LYS A 736 32.77 11.07 0.71
N ARG A 737 31.69 11.69 0.20
CA ARG A 737 30.30 11.22 0.34
C ARG A 737 30.09 9.84 -0.30
N ASN A 738 30.56 9.62 -1.52
CA ASN A 738 30.45 8.31 -2.19
C ASN A 738 31.25 7.24 -1.44
N LEU A 739 32.47 7.58 -1.01
CA LEU A 739 33.34 6.69 -0.26
C LEU A 739 32.70 6.25 1.07
N PHE A 740 32.06 7.18 1.78
CA PHE A 740 31.32 6.87 3.01
C PHE A 740 30.15 5.88 2.77
N LEU A 741 29.46 5.99 1.63
CA LEU A 741 28.40 5.04 1.23
C LEU A 741 28.98 3.66 0.85
N GLU A 742 30.13 3.63 0.17
CA GLU A 742 30.87 2.39 -0.10
C GLU A 742 31.35 1.73 1.21
N THR A 743 31.82 2.51 2.19
CA THR A 743 32.19 2.02 3.53
C THR A 743 30.97 1.48 4.30
N ILE A 744 29.79 2.12 4.23
CA ILE A 744 28.54 1.57 4.78
C ILE A 744 28.20 0.23 4.11
N THR A 745 28.34 0.14 2.79
CA THR A 745 28.03 -1.06 2.01
C THR A 745 29.00 -2.21 2.30
N ALA A 746 30.28 -1.91 2.50
CA ALA A 746 31.26 -2.89 2.96
C ALA A 746 30.93 -3.35 4.39
N MET A 747 30.64 -2.42 5.31
CA MET A 747 30.29 -2.73 6.70
C MET A 747 28.99 -3.53 6.83
N SER A 748 27.99 -3.35 5.96
CA SER A 748 26.73 -4.10 6.07
C SER A 748 26.93 -5.61 5.90
N THR A 749 28.00 -6.03 5.21
CA THR A 749 28.38 -7.44 5.05
C THR A 749 29.20 -8.02 6.22
N GLN A 750 29.79 -7.16 7.07
CA GLN A 750 30.75 -7.56 8.11
C GLN A 750 30.24 -7.30 9.54
N ASP A 751 29.59 -6.15 9.77
CA ASP A 751 28.94 -5.77 11.02
C ASP A 751 27.68 -4.92 10.71
N PRO A 752 26.52 -5.58 10.51
CA PRO A 752 25.27 -4.90 10.18
C PRO A 752 24.84 -3.85 11.23
N LYS A 753 25.22 -4.01 12.50
CA LYS A 753 24.87 -3.04 13.55
C LYS A 753 25.66 -1.73 13.40
N LYS A 754 26.94 -1.82 13.03
CA LYS A 754 27.75 -0.65 12.69
C LYS A 754 27.25 0.02 11.40
N ALA A 755 26.89 -0.75 10.37
CA ALA A 755 26.31 -0.19 9.16
C ALA A 755 25.01 0.61 9.44
N ILE A 756 24.11 0.06 10.27
CA ILE A 756 22.90 0.77 10.71
C ILE A 756 23.24 2.05 11.50
N PHE A 757 24.24 2.03 12.40
CA PHE A 757 24.68 3.25 13.10
C PHE A 757 25.14 4.34 12.10
N TYR A 758 26.03 4.00 11.17
CA TYR A 758 26.59 4.95 10.20
C TYR A 758 25.52 5.50 9.26
N ALA A 759 24.59 4.65 8.79
CA ALA A 759 23.49 5.09 7.94
C ALA A 759 22.49 5.99 8.70
N CYS A 760 22.14 5.65 9.95
CA CYS A 760 21.30 6.51 10.80
C CYS A 760 21.95 7.87 11.10
N TRP A 761 23.29 7.90 11.21
CA TRP A 761 24.05 9.15 11.40
C TRP A 761 23.99 10.02 10.14
N TYR A 762 24.29 9.44 8.97
CA TYR A 762 24.24 10.10 7.66
C TYR A 762 22.88 10.73 7.36
N GLU A 763 21.81 9.94 7.46
CA GLU A 763 20.42 10.39 7.19
C GLU A 763 20.03 11.59 8.05
N ARG A 764 20.52 11.64 9.29
CA ARG A 764 20.21 12.71 10.26
C ARG A 764 20.93 14.03 9.97
N TYR A 765 22.12 13.98 9.38
CA TYR A 765 22.94 15.18 9.10
C TYR A 765 22.83 15.70 7.67
N TRP A 766 22.47 14.86 6.68
CA TRP A 766 22.36 15.25 5.27
C TRP A 766 20.93 15.17 4.69
N GLY A 767 19.96 14.65 5.45
CA GLY A 767 18.60 14.42 4.96
C GLY A 767 18.39 13.02 4.36
N SER A 768 17.15 12.73 3.96
CA SER A 768 16.64 11.36 3.79
C SER A 768 17.13 10.59 2.55
N GLU A 769 18.17 11.03 1.84
CA GLU A 769 18.64 10.40 0.60
C GLU A 769 19.22 8.98 0.80
N ALA A 770 19.62 8.62 2.03
CA ALA A 770 20.16 7.28 2.34
C ALA A 770 19.13 6.26 2.83
N GLY A 771 17.87 6.65 3.08
CA GLY A 771 16.83 5.76 3.61
C GLY A 771 16.37 4.63 2.66
N ILE A 772 17.00 4.53 1.49
CA ILE A 772 16.74 3.55 0.42
C ILE A 772 17.82 2.44 0.40
N LEU A 773 18.93 2.61 1.15
CA LEU A 773 20.14 1.76 1.09
C LEU A 773 20.35 0.83 2.31
N VAL A 774 19.35 0.69 3.19
CA VAL A 774 19.41 -0.10 4.45
C VAL A 774 18.30 -1.14 4.50
#